data_AF-A0A3G8Y9X5-F1
#
_entry.id   AF-A0A3G8Y9X5-F1
#
_cell.length_a   1.000
_cell.length_b   1.000
_cell.length_c   1.000
_cell.angle_alpha   90.00
_cell.angle_beta   90.00
_cell.angle_gamma   90.00
#
_symmetry.space_group_name_H-M   'P 1'
#
loop_
_entity.id
_entity.type
_entity.pdbx_description
1 polymer ?
#
loop_
_entity_poly.entity_id
_entity_poly.type
_entity_poly.pdbx_seq_one_letter_code
_entity_poly.pdbx_strand_id
1 'polypeptide(L)'
;MADFQQKQDGTPKPALPKIPSPAPLPTAHTAASKPPESSGSPLDRLELRRQQELARQANTSKGAASSPAQAAQQLHDLIEAQTKREATQGTPATLLLGVENAADLRLGSTRKLVKDEGFWSGPRYSSLEGAQGLAPMLNQLRASGQLPAVLSAYQSRYGQSLYAVLGERIRDTNARERLLKLLPDPLSEPQLTHDAFLEQLAVGYSYLNDSASGLQDMTKEPRRGANPHDILTHFGYQAGAAIQGKWGFQMRVFTPVPGKAKWPGAIVAFRGTEGIQFKPRDPKSAEGSLDTLIGDLAPAQVGYNQINANADLIAVNMRAAAKYGPLTLTGHSLGGALAQIAATRFMAQTRQVVTFQSPAIAKADVDKVAKYNAAHGNQGVASRHYRIDGDVVPTSGDGDLPGSITYFDRVSKAKGSAGPYPPITLKADSLDLTRASSGHVTPMLSTYLRGRGAHDADQQTLVRSGLRDEATLDAKAPQDVGMVAAGNYTTANDPRINIEAKRQTTSVKAMRAAGLYQDVFEANIAYNTMLASVEQLAKDPQVSKTYAGFRTAAVKLLGGTSRLPMNEFDKQLGQQLKLPTTESDYRHPMMTGFGPPIYPLKDSAFVEMRDGGVEIPNAVRAQILLRLPTVWDSWHPESRP
;
A
#
# COMPACT_ATOMS: atom_id res chain seq x y z
N MET A 1 45.99 -20.14 -18.43
CA MET A 1 45.65 -21.55 -18.71
C MET A 1 44.29 -21.56 -19.38
N ALA A 2 44.26 -22.16 -20.59
CA ALA A 2 43.10 -22.52 -21.40
C ALA A 2 42.23 -21.39 -22.01
N ASP A 3 42.59 -21.04 -23.24
CA ASP A 3 41.72 -20.48 -24.28
C ASP A 3 40.51 -21.38 -24.56
N PHE A 4 39.35 -20.77 -24.75
CA PHE A 4 38.22 -21.39 -25.44
C PHE A 4 37.71 -20.45 -26.53
N GLN A 5 38.21 -20.67 -27.75
CA GLN A 5 37.62 -20.18 -28.99
C GLN A 5 36.35 -20.99 -29.30
N GLN A 6 35.23 -20.31 -29.49
CA GLN A 6 34.02 -20.93 -30.05
C GLN A 6 33.82 -20.43 -31.48
N LYS A 7 33.89 -21.38 -32.42
CA LYS A 7 33.62 -21.23 -33.86
C LYS A 7 32.16 -20.80 -34.07
N GLN A 8 31.97 -19.77 -34.89
CA GLN A 8 30.67 -19.44 -35.48
C GLN A 8 30.53 -20.16 -36.82
N ASP A 9 29.63 -21.16 -36.87
CA ASP A 9 29.19 -21.75 -38.14
C ASP A 9 28.05 -20.90 -38.72
N GLY A 10 28.31 -20.36 -39.91
CA GLY A 10 27.34 -19.62 -40.70
C GLY A 10 26.32 -20.55 -41.36
N THR A 11 25.05 -20.28 -41.12
CA THR A 11 23.93 -20.79 -41.93
C THR A 11 23.24 -19.62 -42.65
N PRO A 12 22.91 -19.76 -43.94
CA PRO A 12 22.32 -18.67 -44.71
C PRO A 12 20.85 -18.46 -44.35
N LYS A 13 20.47 -17.19 -44.11
CA LYS A 13 19.08 -16.74 -43.96
C LYS A 13 18.25 -17.09 -45.22
N PRO A 14 17.07 -17.71 -45.10
CA PRO A 14 16.14 -17.84 -46.22
C PRO A 14 15.55 -16.45 -46.57
N ALA A 15 15.52 -16.14 -47.86
CA ALA A 15 14.91 -14.93 -48.39
C ALA A 15 13.39 -14.94 -48.18
N LEU A 16 12.87 -13.84 -47.64
CA LEU A 16 11.43 -13.59 -47.53
C LEU A 16 10.80 -13.43 -48.92
N PRO A 17 9.63 -14.02 -49.20
CA PRO A 17 8.93 -13.81 -50.46
C PRO A 17 8.42 -12.37 -50.57
N LYS A 18 8.66 -11.75 -51.75
CA LYS A 18 8.11 -10.44 -52.12
C LYS A 18 6.58 -10.51 -52.14
N ILE A 19 5.95 -9.71 -51.29
CA ILE A 19 4.50 -9.47 -51.31
C ILE A 19 4.19 -8.55 -52.51
N PRO A 20 3.31 -8.94 -53.46
CA PRO A 20 2.92 -8.06 -54.55
C PRO A 20 2.09 -6.88 -54.04
N SER A 21 2.35 -5.70 -54.59
CA SER A 21 1.59 -4.48 -54.30
C SER A 21 0.11 -4.67 -54.69
N PRO A 22 -0.85 -4.21 -53.87
CA PRO A 22 -2.26 -4.29 -54.21
C PRO A 22 -2.57 -3.34 -55.37
N ALA A 23 -3.35 -3.85 -56.33
CA ALA A 23 -3.88 -3.09 -57.46
C ALA A 23 -4.77 -1.92 -56.99
N PRO A 24 -4.81 -0.80 -57.73
CA PRO A 24 -5.68 0.32 -57.40
C PRO A 24 -7.16 -0.07 -57.57
N LEU A 25 -7.96 0.20 -56.54
CA LEU A 25 -9.41 0.03 -56.56
C LEU A 25 -10.07 1.02 -57.54
N PRO A 26 -11.15 0.62 -58.23
CA PRO A 26 -11.88 1.49 -59.14
C PRO A 26 -12.65 2.58 -58.38
N THR A 27 -12.59 3.79 -58.92
CA THR A 27 -13.38 4.96 -58.51
C THR A 27 -14.88 4.67 -58.68
N ALA A 28 -15.60 4.55 -57.57
CA ALA A 28 -17.06 4.46 -57.56
C ALA A 28 -17.69 5.85 -57.53
N HIS A 29 -18.62 6.07 -58.47
CA HIS A 29 -19.46 7.25 -58.58
C HIS A 29 -20.35 7.44 -57.35
N THR A 30 -20.44 8.68 -56.86
CA THR A 30 -21.36 9.14 -55.81
C THR A 30 -22.80 9.10 -56.30
N ALA A 31 -23.61 8.20 -55.75
CA ALA A 31 -25.06 8.31 -55.72
C ALA A 31 -25.50 8.71 -54.30
N ALA A 32 -26.26 9.80 -54.19
CA ALA A 32 -26.77 10.31 -52.92
C ALA A 32 -27.78 9.33 -52.29
N SER A 33 -27.39 8.67 -51.21
CA SER A 33 -28.29 7.90 -50.36
C SER A 33 -28.90 8.78 -49.28
N LYS A 34 -30.23 8.71 -49.14
CA LYS A 34 -31.00 9.31 -48.03
C LYS A 34 -30.50 8.77 -46.68
N PRO A 35 -30.55 9.58 -45.60
CA PRO A 35 -30.13 9.12 -44.28
C PRO A 35 -31.04 7.96 -43.80
N PRO A 36 -30.47 6.92 -43.16
CA PRO A 36 -31.25 5.83 -42.63
C PRO A 36 -32.14 6.34 -41.48
N GLU A 37 -33.44 6.07 -41.56
CA GLU A 37 -34.36 6.24 -40.45
C GLU A 37 -33.92 5.31 -39.30
N SER A 38 -33.63 5.90 -38.14
CA SER A 38 -33.17 5.17 -36.97
C SER A 38 -34.24 4.21 -36.47
N SER A 39 -34.01 2.90 -36.64
CA SER A 39 -34.85 1.81 -36.13
C SER A 39 -34.69 1.57 -34.62
N GLY A 40 -34.58 2.64 -33.84
CA GLY A 40 -34.51 2.58 -32.38
C GLY A 40 -35.89 2.36 -31.76
N SER A 41 -35.94 1.65 -30.64
CA SER A 41 -37.17 1.48 -29.87
C SER A 41 -37.74 2.85 -29.46
N PRO A 42 -39.05 2.97 -29.15
CA PRO A 42 -39.62 4.22 -28.64
C PRO A 42 -38.88 4.78 -27.42
N LEU A 43 -38.30 3.90 -26.58
CA LEU A 43 -37.46 4.27 -25.44
C LEU A 43 -36.13 4.90 -25.89
N ASP A 44 -35.45 4.32 -26.90
CA ASP A 44 -34.20 4.87 -27.43
C ASP A 44 -34.40 6.26 -28.04
N ARG A 45 -35.56 6.49 -28.70
CA ARG A 45 -35.93 7.81 -29.25
C ARG A 45 -36.26 8.82 -28.17
N LEU A 46 -36.84 8.40 -27.04
CA LEU A 46 -37.12 9.28 -25.90
C LEU A 46 -35.83 9.68 -25.20
N GLU A 47 -34.92 8.73 -24.97
CA GLU A 47 -33.59 8.95 -24.39
C GLU A 47 -32.77 9.91 -25.26
N LEU A 48 -32.75 9.68 -26.58
CA LEU A 48 -32.04 10.53 -27.54
C LEU A 48 -32.61 11.96 -27.58
N ARG A 49 -33.94 12.13 -27.55
CA ARG A 49 -34.57 13.46 -27.46
C ARG A 49 -34.19 14.17 -26.18
N ARG A 50 -34.24 13.49 -25.03
CA ARG A 50 -33.83 14.04 -23.74
C ARG A 50 -32.36 14.48 -23.75
N GLN A 51 -31.46 13.68 -24.33
CA GLN A 51 -30.05 14.05 -24.48
C GLN A 51 -29.87 15.27 -25.40
N GLN A 52 -30.59 15.33 -26.53
CA GLN A 52 -30.56 16.47 -27.44
C GLN A 52 -31.12 17.75 -26.79
N GLU A 53 -32.13 17.63 -25.93
CA GLU A 53 -32.75 18.75 -25.23
C GLU A 53 -31.85 19.30 -24.12
N LEU A 54 -31.17 18.43 -23.36
CA LEU A 54 -30.12 18.82 -22.41
C LEU A 54 -28.93 19.49 -23.12
N ALA A 55 -28.50 18.97 -24.28
CA ALA A 55 -27.45 19.59 -25.10
C ALA A 55 -27.88 20.95 -25.68
N ARG A 56 -29.16 21.14 -25.99
CA ARG A 56 -29.72 22.44 -26.41
C ARG A 56 -29.79 23.43 -25.26
N GLN A 57 -30.22 23.01 -24.07
CA GLN A 57 -30.24 23.84 -22.87
C GLN A 57 -28.83 24.29 -22.44
N ALA A 58 -27.83 23.43 -22.61
CA ALA A 58 -26.43 23.82 -22.42
C ALA A 58 -26.01 24.92 -23.41
N ASN A 59 -26.44 24.83 -24.67
CA ASN A 59 -26.08 25.78 -25.73
C ASN A 59 -26.84 27.13 -25.68
N THR A 60 -28.06 27.19 -25.14
CA THR A 60 -28.84 28.44 -25.03
C THR A 60 -28.40 29.35 -23.87
N SER A 61 -27.48 28.90 -23.01
CA SER A 61 -26.98 29.67 -21.85
C SER A 61 -25.84 30.67 -22.15
N LYS A 62 -25.51 30.92 -23.43
CA LYS A 62 -24.38 31.78 -23.88
C LYS A 62 -24.45 33.28 -23.48
N GLY A 63 -25.42 33.72 -22.67
CA GLY A 63 -25.66 35.14 -22.37
C GLY A 63 -25.34 35.64 -20.96
N ALA A 64 -25.06 34.78 -19.98
CA ALA A 64 -24.67 35.21 -18.64
C ALA A 64 -23.60 34.26 -18.10
N ALA A 65 -22.46 34.78 -17.63
CA ALA A 65 -21.47 33.97 -16.95
C ALA A 65 -22.12 33.37 -15.69
N SER A 66 -22.46 32.09 -15.73
CA SER A 66 -22.98 31.40 -14.55
C SER A 66 -21.92 31.46 -13.46
N SER A 67 -22.36 31.73 -12.24
CA SER A 67 -21.45 31.71 -11.08
C SER A 67 -20.86 30.30 -10.92
N PRO A 68 -19.65 30.14 -10.35
CA PRO A 68 -19.07 28.81 -10.12
C PRO A 68 -19.98 27.85 -9.35
N ALA A 69 -20.77 28.38 -8.40
CA ALA A 69 -21.75 27.60 -7.64
C ALA A 69 -22.93 27.09 -8.50
N GLN A 70 -23.44 27.91 -9.43
CA GLN A 70 -24.49 27.49 -10.36
C GLN A 70 -23.96 26.46 -11.36
N ALA A 71 -22.77 26.66 -11.91
CA ALA A 71 -22.13 25.70 -12.80
C ALA A 71 -21.84 24.36 -12.08
N ALA A 72 -21.45 24.40 -10.81
CA ALA A 72 -21.28 23.19 -9.99
C ALA A 72 -22.61 22.45 -9.80
N GLN A 73 -23.72 23.17 -9.57
CA GLN A 73 -25.05 22.57 -9.47
C GLN A 73 -25.48 21.94 -10.80
N GLN A 74 -25.32 22.65 -11.93
CA GLN A 74 -25.63 22.11 -13.24
C GLN A 74 -24.83 20.85 -13.55
N LEU A 75 -23.55 20.82 -13.15
CA LEU A 75 -22.69 19.65 -13.34
C LEU A 75 -23.19 18.47 -12.49
N HIS A 76 -23.58 18.72 -11.25
CA HIS A 76 -24.17 17.71 -10.37
C HIS A 76 -25.49 17.17 -10.93
N ASP A 77 -26.41 18.04 -11.35
CA ASP A 77 -27.69 17.65 -11.92
C ASP A 77 -27.51 16.78 -13.17
N LEU A 78 -26.50 17.10 -14.00
CA LEU A 78 -26.16 16.30 -15.17
C LEU A 78 -25.61 14.92 -14.80
N ILE A 79 -24.77 14.84 -13.77
CA ILE A 79 -24.26 13.57 -13.22
C ILE A 79 -25.42 12.72 -12.70
N GLU A 80 -26.30 13.28 -11.87
CA GLU A 80 -27.43 12.55 -11.31
C GLU A 80 -28.41 12.10 -12.40
N ALA A 81 -28.70 12.96 -13.38
CA ALA A 81 -29.59 12.62 -14.50
C ALA A 81 -29.06 11.48 -15.38
N GLN A 82 -27.74 11.28 -15.44
CA GLN A 82 -27.10 10.20 -16.20
C GLN A 82 -26.76 8.98 -15.33
N THR A 83 -26.88 9.09 -14.00
CA THR A 83 -26.58 8.00 -13.08
C THR A 83 -27.70 6.96 -13.12
N LYS A 84 -27.34 5.72 -13.41
CA LYS A 84 -28.23 4.54 -13.37
C LYS A 84 -27.95 3.74 -12.11
N ARG A 85 -28.99 3.09 -11.58
CA ARG A 85 -28.81 2.10 -10.50
C ARG A 85 -28.70 0.71 -11.10
N GLU A 86 -27.54 0.09 -10.92
CA GLU A 86 -27.24 -1.23 -11.46
C GLU A 86 -27.27 -2.28 -10.35
N ALA A 87 -27.93 -3.40 -10.62
CA ALA A 87 -27.96 -4.53 -9.71
C ALA A 87 -26.61 -5.24 -9.70
N THR A 88 -26.17 -5.67 -8.52
CA THR A 88 -25.02 -6.56 -8.36
C THR A 88 -25.53 -8.00 -8.17
N GLN A 89 -24.88 -8.97 -8.81
CA GLN A 89 -25.28 -10.38 -8.69
C GLN A 89 -24.78 -10.98 -7.35
N GLY A 90 -25.62 -11.76 -6.67
CA GLY A 90 -25.35 -12.39 -5.38
C GLY A 90 -24.75 -13.80 -5.47
N THR A 91 -23.76 -14.12 -4.60
CA THR A 91 -23.20 -15.47 -4.36
C THR A 91 -22.94 -15.69 -2.85
N PRO A 92 -22.62 -16.91 -2.36
CA PRO A 92 -22.57 -17.25 -0.92
C PRO A 92 -21.54 -16.52 -0.04
N ALA A 93 -20.60 -15.74 -0.60
CA ALA A 93 -19.62 -14.94 0.17
C ALA A 93 -20.25 -13.90 1.13
N THR A 94 -21.56 -13.66 0.97
CA THR A 94 -22.43 -12.83 1.82
C THR A 94 -22.36 -13.18 3.31
N LEU A 95 -22.20 -14.46 3.66
CA LEU A 95 -22.24 -14.94 5.06
C LEU A 95 -21.10 -14.39 5.92
N LEU A 96 -19.94 -14.07 5.33
CA LEU A 96 -18.76 -13.61 6.07
C LEU A 96 -18.65 -12.07 6.10
N LEU A 97 -18.88 -11.41 4.96
CA LEU A 97 -18.57 -9.99 4.79
C LEU A 97 -19.80 -9.07 4.83
N GLY A 98 -21.02 -9.63 4.79
CA GLY A 98 -22.24 -8.88 4.57
C GLY A 98 -22.49 -8.66 3.08
N VAL A 99 -23.76 -8.47 2.70
CA VAL A 99 -24.19 -8.39 1.29
C VAL A 99 -23.46 -7.27 0.55
N GLU A 100 -23.45 -6.07 1.13
CA GLU A 100 -22.86 -4.85 0.52
C GLU A 100 -21.35 -4.98 0.33
N ASN A 101 -20.59 -5.28 1.39
CA ASN A 101 -19.14 -5.42 1.29
C ASN A 101 -18.71 -6.54 0.33
N ALA A 102 -19.46 -7.64 0.27
CA ALA A 102 -19.20 -8.70 -0.70
C ALA A 102 -19.46 -8.22 -2.13
N ALA A 103 -20.51 -7.43 -2.35
CA ALA A 103 -20.81 -6.84 -3.65
C ALA A 103 -19.77 -5.77 -4.06
N ASP A 104 -19.34 -4.91 -3.15
CA ASP A 104 -18.27 -3.93 -3.38
C ASP A 104 -16.97 -4.61 -3.79
N LEU A 105 -16.58 -5.65 -3.03
CA LEU A 105 -15.39 -6.42 -3.35
C LEU A 105 -15.52 -7.07 -4.73
N ARG A 106 -16.69 -7.55 -5.16
CA ARG A 106 -16.94 -8.05 -6.53
C ARG A 106 -16.85 -6.98 -7.61
N LEU A 107 -17.12 -5.71 -7.29
CA LEU A 107 -16.84 -4.58 -8.20
C LEU A 107 -15.33 -4.27 -8.28
N GLY A 108 -14.48 -5.07 -7.64
CA GLY A 108 -13.05 -4.84 -7.53
C GLY A 108 -12.74 -3.63 -6.67
N SER A 109 -13.66 -3.24 -5.77
CA SER A 109 -13.49 -2.06 -4.94
C SER A 109 -13.34 -2.43 -3.47
N THR A 110 -12.48 -1.68 -2.78
CA THR A 110 -12.42 -1.70 -1.31
C THR A 110 -13.09 -0.48 -0.70
N ARG A 111 -13.96 0.17 -1.47
CA ARG A 111 -14.84 1.27 -1.07
C ARG A 111 -16.28 0.80 -0.97
N LYS A 112 -17.08 1.46 -0.13
CA LYS A 112 -18.52 1.24 0.03
C LYS A 112 -19.27 1.97 -1.09
N LEU A 113 -19.44 1.29 -2.22
CA LEU A 113 -20.12 1.81 -3.41
C LEU A 113 -21.55 1.29 -3.53
N VAL A 114 -21.78 0.08 -3.02
CA VAL A 114 -23.03 -0.66 -3.07
C VAL A 114 -23.89 -0.32 -1.86
N LYS A 115 -25.20 -0.17 -2.10
CA LYS A 115 -26.22 -0.07 -1.07
C LYS A 115 -27.23 -1.20 -1.24
N ASP A 116 -27.57 -1.86 -0.15
CA ASP A 116 -28.68 -2.81 -0.12
C ASP A 116 -30.01 -2.04 -0.09
N GLU A 117 -30.79 -2.15 -1.16
CA GLU A 117 -32.08 -1.49 -1.28
C GLU A 117 -33.23 -2.35 -0.72
N GLY A 118 -32.91 -3.49 -0.11
CA GLY A 118 -33.87 -4.39 0.53
C GLY A 118 -34.09 -5.70 -0.23
N PHE A 119 -34.88 -6.58 0.39
CA PHE A 119 -35.03 -7.99 0.01
C PHE A 119 -35.38 -8.23 -1.48
N TRP A 120 -36.18 -7.35 -2.09
CA TRP A 120 -36.69 -7.53 -3.46
C TRP A 120 -35.82 -6.88 -4.55
N SER A 121 -35.09 -5.82 -4.21
CA SER A 121 -34.26 -5.03 -5.14
C SER A 121 -32.80 -5.47 -5.10
N GLY A 122 -32.35 -6.01 -3.97
CA GLY A 122 -31.00 -6.47 -3.74
C GLY A 122 -29.96 -5.35 -3.73
N PRO A 123 -28.68 -5.71 -3.62
CA PRO A 123 -27.57 -4.77 -3.62
C PRO A 123 -27.40 -4.09 -4.98
N ARG A 124 -27.39 -2.75 -4.97
CA ARG A 124 -27.24 -1.91 -6.16
C ARG A 124 -26.14 -0.87 -5.98
N TYR A 125 -25.51 -0.48 -7.08
CA TYR A 125 -24.55 0.62 -7.10
C TYR A 125 -24.96 1.68 -8.12
N SER A 126 -24.48 2.91 -7.90
CA SER A 126 -24.69 4.04 -8.80
C SER A 126 -23.65 4.02 -9.90
N SER A 127 -24.09 3.78 -11.13
CA SER A 127 -23.25 3.71 -12.33
C SER A 127 -23.50 4.91 -13.22
N LEU A 128 -22.43 5.44 -13.81
CA LEU A 128 -22.44 6.52 -14.79
C LEU A 128 -21.85 6.00 -16.12
N GLU A 129 -22.02 4.70 -16.39
CA GLU A 129 -21.60 4.10 -17.67
C GLU A 129 -22.41 4.71 -18.82
N GLY A 130 -21.71 5.45 -19.71
CA GLY A 130 -22.33 6.21 -20.80
C GLY A 130 -22.37 7.74 -20.59
N ALA A 131 -21.51 8.29 -19.72
CA ALA A 131 -21.39 9.72 -19.37
C ALA A 131 -21.00 10.70 -20.52
N GLN A 132 -21.48 10.48 -21.75
CA GLN A 132 -21.09 11.24 -22.94
C GLN A 132 -21.40 12.74 -22.81
N GLY A 133 -22.44 13.09 -22.02
CA GLY A 133 -22.83 14.48 -21.81
C GLY A 133 -21.90 15.28 -20.89
N LEU A 134 -21.04 14.64 -20.07
CA LEU A 134 -20.14 15.37 -19.17
C LEU A 134 -19.00 16.06 -19.91
N ALA A 135 -18.43 15.40 -20.93
CA ALA A 135 -17.25 15.91 -21.64
C ALA A 135 -17.48 17.30 -22.28
N PRO A 136 -18.59 17.57 -22.99
CA PRO A 136 -18.90 18.90 -23.50
C PRO A 136 -18.93 19.99 -22.41
N MET A 137 -19.56 19.72 -21.27
CA MET A 137 -19.65 20.67 -20.17
C MET A 137 -18.28 20.95 -19.55
N LEU A 138 -17.49 19.91 -19.28
CA LEU A 138 -16.13 20.07 -18.74
C LEU A 138 -15.23 20.85 -19.71
N ASN A 139 -15.33 20.58 -21.01
CA ASN A 139 -14.59 21.33 -22.03
C ASN A 139 -15.00 22.81 -22.05
N GLN A 140 -16.28 23.12 -21.96
CA GLN A 140 -16.77 24.49 -21.89
C GLN A 140 -16.22 25.22 -20.65
N LEU A 141 -16.28 24.60 -19.48
CA LEU A 141 -15.75 25.16 -18.23
C LEU A 141 -14.23 25.35 -18.26
N ARG A 142 -13.51 24.43 -18.92
CA ARG A 142 -12.07 24.53 -19.13
C ARG A 142 -11.73 25.70 -20.06
N ALA A 143 -12.43 25.80 -21.20
CA ALA A 143 -12.23 26.86 -22.18
C ALA A 143 -12.56 28.26 -21.61
N SER A 144 -13.50 28.36 -20.66
CA SER A 144 -13.82 29.61 -19.96
C SER A 144 -12.89 29.93 -18.78
N GLY A 145 -11.97 29.03 -18.41
CA GLY A 145 -11.10 29.19 -17.24
C GLY A 145 -11.81 29.04 -15.89
N GLN A 146 -13.10 28.70 -15.88
CA GLN A 146 -13.91 28.59 -14.65
C GLN A 146 -13.77 27.23 -13.95
N LEU A 147 -13.24 26.22 -14.64
CA LEU A 147 -13.22 24.84 -14.15
C LEU A 147 -12.64 24.69 -12.72
N PRO A 148 -11.47 25.25 -12.35
CA PRO A 148 -10.95 25.10 -10.97
C PRO A 148 -11.91 25.65 -9.91
N ALA A 149 -12.52 26.81 -10.14
CA ALA A 149 -13.47 27.42 -9.22
C ALA A 149 -14.77 26.60 -9.13
N VAL A 150 -15.23 26.01 -10.24
CA VAL A 150 -16.40 25.12 -10.26
C VAL A 150 -16.11 23.82 -9.50
N LEU A 151 -14.94 23.22 -9.66
CA LEU A 151 -14.54 22.02 -8.92
C LEU A 151 -14.47 22.27 -7.42
N SER A 152 -13.92 23.42 -7.01
CA SER A 152 -13.91 23.85 -5.60
C SER A 152 -15.33 24.06 -5.08
N ALA A 153 -16.19 24.78 -5.82
CA ALA A 153 -17.58 24.99 -5.45
C ALA A 153 -18.37 23.67 -5.36
N TYR A 154 -18.13 22.73 -6.28
CA TYR A 154 -18.71 21.39 -6.25
C TYR A 154 -18.33 20.66 -4.97
N GLN A 155 -17.05 20.61 -4.63
CA GLN A 155 -16.57 19.95 -3.42
C GLN A 155 -17.14 20.59 -2.15
N SER A 156 -17.15 21.92 -2.06
CA SER A 156 -17.72 22.63 -0.91
C SER A 156 -19.22 22.39 -0.76
N ARG A 157 -19.96 22.30 -1.87
CA ARG A 157 -21.43 22.14 -1.87
C ARG A 157 -21.87 20.71 -1.56
N TYR A 158 -21.17 19.72 -2.10
CA TYR A 158 -21.59 18.31 -2.02
C TYR A 158 -20.74 17.47 -1.06
N GLY A 159 -19.71 18.05 -0.43
CA GLY A 159 -18.82 17.35 0.50
C GLY A 159 -17.89 16.33 -0.16
N GLN A 160 -17.92 16.21 -1.50
CA GLN A 160 -17.18 15.22 -2.26
C GLN A 160 -16.58 15.86 -3.52
N SER A 161 -15.32 15.52 -3.83
CA SER A 161 -14.66 16.01 -5.05
C SER A 161 -15.27 15.37 -6.30
N LEU A 162 -15.24 16.07 -7.44
CA LEU A 162 -15.67 15.48 -8.71
C LEU A 162 -14.86 14.23 -9.06
N TYR A 163 -13.56 14.20 -8.75
CA TYR A 163 -12.70 13.02 -8.94
C TYR A 163 -13.24 11.79 -8.20
N ALA A 164 -13.70 11.97 -6.96
CA ALA A 164 -14.30 10.89 -6.19
C ALA A 164 -15.62 10.41 -6.81
N VAL A 165 -16.50 11.33 -7.22
CA VAL A 165 -17.76 10.98 -7.89
C VAL A 165 -17.51 10.18 -9.19
N LEU A 166 -16.58 10.64 -10.02
CA LEU A 166 -16.22 9.92 -11.25
C LEU A 166 -15.59 8.55 -10.96
N GLY A 167 -14.72 8.45 -9.94
CA GLY A 167 -14.07 7.20 -9.56
C GLY A 167 -15.00 6.16 -8.91
N GLU A 168 -16.08 6.61 -8.28
CA GLU A 168 -17.12 5.75 -7.71
C GLU A 168 -18.11 5.29 -8.77
N ARG A 169 -18.55 6.19 -9.65
CA ARG A 169 -19.65 5.92 -10.59
C ARG A 169 -19.19 5.43 -11.96
N ILE A 170 -17.94 5.65 -12.36
CA ILE A 170 -17.40 5.18 -13.65
C ILE A 170 -16.35 4.10 -13.39
N ARG A 171 -16.77 2.84 -13.50
CA ARG A 171 -15.91 1.66 -13.28
C ARG A 171 -15.10 1.25 -14.51
N ASP A 172 -15.54 1.60 -15.71
CA ASP A 172 -14.68 1.55 -16.91
C ASP A 172 -13.57 2.62 -16.80
N THR A 173 -12.36 2.16 -16.51
CA THR A 173 -11.18 3.00 -16.35
C THR A 173 -10.84 3.78 -17.62
N ASN A 174 -11.12 3.24 -18.82
CA ASN A 174 -10.86 3.95 -20.08
C ASN A 174 -11.82 5.10 -20.28
N ALA A 175 -13.10 4.91 -19.96
CA ALA A 175 -14.10 5.97 -19.99
C ALA A 175 -13.77 7.06 -18.97
N ARG A 176 -13.39 6.66 -17.76
CA ARG A 176 -13.02 7.61 -16.71
C ARG A 176 -11.77 8.41 -17.06
N GLU A 177 -10.72 7.76 -17.56
CA GLU A 177 -9.48 8.43 -17.95
C GLU A 177 -9.71 9.52 -19.01
N ARG A 178 -10.61 9.29 -19.98
CA ARG A 178 -11.00 10.31 -20.97
C ARG A 178 -11.58 11.57 -20.34
N LEU A 179 -12.40 11.42 -19.30
CA LEU A 179 -12.97 12.56 -18.57
C LEU A 179 -11.93 13.23 -17.66
N LEU A 180 -11.08 12.44 -17.00
CA LEU A 180 -10.03 12.96 -16.12
C LEU A 180 -9.02 13.84 -16.88
N LYS A 181 -8.73 13.55 -18.15
CA LYS A 181 -7.89 14.41 -19.02
C LYS A 181 -8.47 15.81 -19.28
N LEU A 182 -9.77 16.01 -19.00
CA LEU A 182 -10.43 17.31 -19.07
C LEU A 182 -10.33 18.09 -17.76
N LEU A 183 -9.98 17.43 -16.66
CA LEU A 183 -9.80 18.03 -15.35
C LEU A 183 -8.33 18.41 -15.14
N PRO A 184 -8.03 19.32 -14.19
CA PRO A 184 -6.68 19.46 -13.65
C PRO A 184 -6.18 18.13 -13.08
N ASP A 185 -4.88 17.98 -12.90
CA ASP A 185 -4.37 16.79 -12.21
C ASP A 185 -4.85 16.77 -10.75
N PRO A 186 -5.21 15.59 -10.21
CA PRO A 186 -5.71 15.45 -8.85
C PRO A 186 -4.63 15.73 -7.80
N LEU A 187 -3.36 15.78 -8.20
CA LEU A 187 -2.20 16.08 -7.39
C LEU A 187 -1.44 17.23 -8.04
N SER A 188 -1.00 18.20 -7.24
CA SER A 188 -0.13 19.26 -7.75
C SER A 188 1.24 18.70 -8.15
N GLU A 189 1.92 19.34 -9.11
CA GLU A 189 3.26 18.94 -9.57
C GLU A 189 4.28 18.79 -8.41
N PRO A 190 4.38 19.73 -7.44
CA PRO A 190 5.31 19.58 -6.32
C PRO A 190 4.94 18.42 -5.40
N GLN A 191 3.64 18.20 -5.16
CA GLN A 191 3.15 17.10 -4.33
C GLN A 191 3.44 15.76 -4.98
N LEU A 192 3.12 15.60 -6.27
CA LEU A 192 3.37 14.36 -6.99
C LEU A 192 4.86 14.01 -7.01
N THR A 193 5.72 15.00 -7.28
CA THR A 193 7.17 14.82 -7.31
C THR A 193 7.71 14.38 -5.95
N HIS A 194 7.34 15.11 -4.89
CA HIS A 194 7.77 14.80 -3.53
C HIS A 194 7.25 13.44 -3.07
N ASP A 195 5.97 13.17 -3.24
CA ASP A 195 5.38 11.93 -2.71
C ASP A 195 5.79 10.72 -3.57
N ALA A 196 6.04 10.87 -4.87
CA ALA A 196 6.66 9.82 -5.68
C ALA A 196 8.11 9.54 -5.27
N PHE A 197 8.86 10.55 -4.82
CA PHE A 197 10.17 10.31 -4.19
C PHE A 197 10.02 9.54 -2.87
N LEU A 198 9.09 9.92 -2.00
CA LEU A 198 8.81 9.19 -0.76
C LEU A 198 8.36 7.75 -1.00
N GLU A 199 7.64 7.49 -2.09
CA GLU A 199 7.27 6.15 -2.52
C GLU A 199 8.50 5.28 -2.81
N GLN A 200 9.57 5.85 -3.40
CA GLN A 200 10.83 5.12 -3.62
C GLN A 200 11.37 4.57 -2.30
N LEU A 201 11.37 5.42 -1.28
CA LEU A 201 11.90 5.12 0.04
C LEU A 201 11.02 4.09 0.76
N ALA A 202 9.70 4.27 0.72
CA ALA A 202 8.74 3.47 1.48
C ALA A 202 8.42 2.11 0.84
N VAL A 203 8.29 2.06 -0.49
CA VAL A 203 7.89 0.85 -1.22
C VAL A 203 9.14 0.05 -1.64
N GLY A 204 10.26 0.71 -1.90
CA GLY A 204 11.51 0.09 -2.36
C GLY A 204 12.58 0.03 -1.29
N TYR A 205 13.18 1.18 -0.96
CA TYR A 205 14.50 1.18 -0.32
C TYR A 205 14.50 0.76 1.16
N SER A 206 13.36 0.93 1.87
CA SER A 206 13.19 0.39 3.23
C SER A 206 13.11 -1.14 3.27
N TYR A 207 12.85 -1.80 2.14
CA TYR A 207 12.81 -3.26 2.04
C TYR A 207 14.19 -3.88 1.75
N LEU A 208 15.17 -3.06 1.38
CA LEU A 208 16.53 -3.48 1.15
C LEU A 208 17.30 -3.56 2.47
N ASN A 209 17.96 -4.70 2.71
CA ASN A 209 18.78 -4.95 3.90
C ASN A 209 20.24 -4.51 3.73
N ASP A 210 20.56 -3.82 2.63
CA ASP A 210 21.90 -3.32 2.32
C ASP A 210 22.42 -2.33 3.37
N SER A 211 23.75 -2.23 3.47
CA SER A 211 24.40 -1.17 4.26
C SER A 211 24.04 0.22 3.72
N ALA A 212 24.36 1.26 4.49
CA ALA A 212 24.20 2.65 4.06
C ALA A 212 24.87 2.90 2.69
N SER A 213 26.16 2.56 2.56
CA SER A 213 26.92 2.70 1.32
C SER A 213 26.43 1.77 0.22
N GLY A 214 26.07 0.52 0.55
CA GLY A 214 25.55 -0.44 -0.41
C GLY A 214 24.29 0.07 -1.11
N LEU A 215 23.37 0.67 -0.36
CA LEU A 215 22.18 1.30 -0.93
C LEU A 215 22.53 2.60 -1.68
N GLN A 216 23.42 3.42 -1.14
CA GLN A 216 23.81 4.70 -1.74
C GLN A 216 24.49 4.53 -3.11
N ASP A 217 25.24 3.43 -3.30
CA ASP A 217 25.98 3.14 -4.53
C ASP A 217 25.21 2.17 -5.46
N MET A 218 24.02 1.73 -5.06
CA MET A 218 23.20 0.80 -5.83
C MET A 218 22.69 1.47 -7.11
N THR A 219 23.20 1.04 -8.26
CA THR A 219 22.76 1.54 -9.58
C THR A 219 21.59 0.76 -10.16
N LYS A 220 21.28 -0.41 -9.58
CA LYS A 220 20.14 -1.24 -9.98
C LYS A 220 19.62 -2.07 -8.81
N GLU A 221 18.41 -1.78 -8.40
CA GLU A 221 17.64 -2.56 -7.45
C GLU A 221 17.03 -3.79 -8.17
N PRO A 222 17.25 -5.02 -7.68
CA PRO A 222 16.95 -6.24 -8.43
C PRO A 222 15.46 -6.52 -8.64
N ARG A 223 14.60 -6.11 -7.71
CA ARG A 223 13.17 -6.47 -7.69
C ARG A 223 12.33 -5.62 -8.65
N ARG A 224 12.53 -4.31 -8.63
CA ARG A 224 11.72 -3.30 -9.33
C ARG A 224 12.53 -2.39 -10.23
N GLY A 225 13.82 -2.68 -10.40
CA GLY A 225 14.68 -2.07 -11.42
C GLY A 225 14.95 -0.58 -11.21
N ALA A 226 14.77 -0.06 -9.99
CA ALA A 226 15.13 1.31 -9.65
C ALA A 226 16.65 1.50 -9.64
N ASN A 227 17.11 2.75 -9.71
CA ASN A 227 18.49 3.15 -9.48
C ASN A 227 18.54 4.04 -8.22
N PRO A 228 18.68 3.44 -7.01
CA PRO A 228 18.77 4.19 -5.76
C PRO A 228 19.83 5.28 -5.75
N HIS A 229 21.01 5.02 -6.33
CA HIS A 229 22.09 6.00 -6.41
C HIS A 229 21.65 7.29 -7.12
N ASP A 230 21.07 7.17 -8.32
CA ASP A 230 20.62 8.33 -9.12
C ASP A 230 19.50 9.09 -8.38
N ILE A 231 18.53 8.37 -7.81
CA ILE A 231 17.41 8.97 -7.09
C ILE A 231 17.89 9.71 -5.84
N LEU A 232 18.65 9.06 -4.95
CA LEU A 232 19.10 9.67 -3.70
C LEU A 232 20.03 10.86 -3.97
N THR A 233 20.92 10.75 -4.95
CA THR A 233 21.82 11.84 -5.35
C THR A 233 21.05 13.03 -5.94
N HIS A 234 20.10 12.78 -6.83
CA HIS A 234 19.28 13.81 -7.48
C HIS A 234 18.42 14.60 -6.48
N PHE A 235 17.82 13.91 -5.51
CA PHE A 235 17.00 14.55 -4.47
C PHE A 235 17.80 15.06 -3.27
N GLY A 236 19.10 14.75 -3.21
CA GLY A 236 20.04 15.25 -2.22
C GLY A 236 19.90 14.60 -0.85
N TYR A 237 19.72 13.28 -0.80
CA TYR A 237 19.62 12.50 0.42
C TYR A 237 20.70 11.42 0.51
N GLN A 238 21.09 11.09 1.74
CA GLN A 238 21.96 9.98 2.06
C GLN A 238 21.16 8.89 2.77
N ALA A 239 21.34 7.63 2.36
CA ALA A 239 20.74 6.50 3.05
C ALA A 239 21.52 6.16 4.34
N GLY A 240 20.83 6.09 5.47
CA GLY A 240 21.34 5.42 6.67
C GLY A 240 21.24 3.89 6.53
N ALA A 241 21.88 3.13 7.42
CA ALA A 241 21.76 1.68 7.46
C ALA A 241 20.34 1.22 7.83
N ALA A 242 19.99 -0.03 7.48
CA ALA A 242 18.76 -0.65 7.97
C ALA A 242 18.82 -0.79 9.50
N ILE A 243 17.78 -0.31 10.17
CA ILE A 243 17.60 -0.44 11.62
C ILE A 243 16.66 -1.61 11.82
N GLN A 244 17.12 -2.65 12.51
CA GLN A 244 16.38 -3.88 12.74
C GLN A 244 16.12 -4.07 14.23
N GLY A 245 14.89 -4.42 14.57
CA GLY A 245 14.47 -4.67 15.94
C GLY A 245 13.78 -6.02 16.12
N LYS A 246 13.14 -6.18 17.27
CA LYS A 246 12.38 -7.38 17.64
C LYS A 246 11.12 -7.51 16.79
N TRP A 247 10.68 -8.75 16.62
CA TRP A 247 9.43 -9.14 15.97
C TRP A 247 9.31 -8.63 14.53
N GLY A 248 10.42 -8.66 13.78
CA GLY A 248 10.46 -8.29 12.37
C GLY A 248 10.49 -6.78 12.11
N PHE A 249 10.51 -5.94 13.15
CA PHE A 249 10.54 -4.48 13.00
C PHE A 249 11.75 -4.02 12.20
N GLN A 250 11.52 -3.19 11.18
CA GLN A 250 12.58 -2.50 10.46
C GLN A 250 12.21 -1.08 10.07
N MET A 251 13.20 -0.19 10.08
CA MET A 251 13.10 1.17 9.56
C MET A 251 14.41 1.61 8.94
N ARG A 252 14.39 2.68 8.16
CA ARG A 252 15.59 3.36 7.66
C ARG A 252 15.41 4.87 7.78
N VAL A 253 16.50 5.56 8.09
CA VAL A 253 16.54 7.03 8.12
C VAL A 253 17.33 7.52 6.91
N PHE A 254 16.77 8.45 6.17
CA PHE A 254 17.43 9.15 5.07
C PHE A 254 17.69 10.59 5.51
N THR A 255 18.95 11.00 5.52
CA THR A 255 19.38 12.31 5.99
C THR A 255 19.57 13.26 4.81
N PRO A 256 19.18 14.54 4.94
CA PRO A 256 19.37 15.52 3.88
C PRO A 256 20.86 15.86 3.77
N VAL A 257 21.39 15.89 2.54
CA VAL A 257 22.74 16.38 2.27
C VAL A 257 22.72 17.91 2.29
N PRO A 258 23.52 18.58 3.14
CA PRO A 258 23.53 20.03 3.26
C PRO A 258 23.71 20.74 1.91
N GLY A 259 22.83 21.70 1.61
CA GLY A 259 22.84 22.49 0.38
C GLY A 259 22.42 21.74 -0.89
N LYS A 260 22.06 20.46 -0.80
CA LYS A 260 21.63 19.65 -1.95
C LYS A 260 20.20 19.10 -1.82
N ALA A 261 19.75 18.83 -0.60
CA ALA A 261 18.42 18.26 -0.36
C ALA A 261 17.31 19.19 -0.87
N LYS A 262 16.41 18.65 -1.70
CA LYS A 262 15.26 19.40 -2.24
C LYS A 262 14.21 19.73 -1.19
N TRP A 263 14.14 18.93 -0.12
CA TRP A 263 13.27 19.17 1.01
C TRP A 263 14.06 19.15 2.33
N PRO A 264 13.67 19.97 3.31
CA PRO A 264 14.34 19.99 4.60
C PRO A 264 13.97 18.76 5.44
N GLY A 265 14.79 18.45 6.44
CA GLY A 265 14.50 17.40 7.40
C GLY A 265 14.92 16.00 6.96
N ALA A 266 15.07 15.12 7.93
CA ALA A 266 15.26 13.69 7.70
C ALA A 266 13.93 13.01 7.35
N ILE A 267 14.02 11.96 6.55
CA ILE A 267 12.89 11.09 6.21
C ILE A 267 13.09 9.76 6.93
N VAL A 268 12.07 9.33 7.67
CA VAL A 268 12.07 8.03 8.35
C VAL A 268 11.09 7.12 7.60
N ALA A 269 11.62 6.09 6.95
CA ALA A 269 10.84 5.11 6.22
C ALA A 269 10.73 3.82 7.04
N PHE A 270 9.50 3.42 7.36
CA PHE A 270 9.21 2.17 8.04
C PHE A 270 8.93 1.07 7.00
N ARG A 271 9.54 -0.10 7.20
CA ARG A 271 9.32 -1.27 6.34
C ARG A 271 8.02 -1.95 6.74
N GLY A 272 7.19 -2.30 5.76
CA GLY A 272 6.04 -3.17 5.97
C GLY A 272 6.33 -4.65 5.70
N THR A 273 5.29 -5.46 5.71
CA THR A 273 5.39 -6.89 5.40
C THR A 273 5.67 -7.08 3.91
N GLU A 274 6.49 -8.07 3.53
CA GLU A 274 6.68 -8.42 2.11
C GLU A 274 5.61 -9.41 1.64
N GLY A 275 4.47 -8.88 1.22
CA GLY A 275 3.46 -9.60 0.45
C GLY A 275 2.64 -10.62 1.25
N ILE A 276 1.44 -10.89 0.76
CA ILE A 276 0.48 -11.87 1.32
C ILE A 276 0.93 -13.32 1.04
N GLN A 277 2.23 -13.59 0.90
CA GLN A 277 2.75 -14.95 0.77
C GLN A 277 2.90 -15.56 2.16
N PHE A 278 1.75 -15.87 2.76
CA PHE A 278 1.68 -16.54 4.03
C PHE A 278 2.03 -18.03 3.86
N LYS A 279 3.26 -18.40 4.25
CA LYS A 279 3.71 -19.80 4.34
C LYS A 279 4.28 -20.06 5.74
N PRO A 280 3.44 -20.16 6.78
CA PRO A 280 3.86 -20.18 8.18
C PRO A 280 4.84 -21.31 8.55
N ARG A 281 4.96 -22.34 7.70
CA ARG A 281 5.82 -23.51 7.90
C ARG A 281 7.05 -23.55 6.99
N ASP A 282 7.28 -22.52 6.16
CA ASP A 282 8.49 -22.42 5.33
C ASP A 282 9.50 -21.46 6.00
N PRO A 283 10.64 -21.97 6.49
CA PRO A 283 11.66 -21.15 7.15
C PRO A 283 12.26 -20.06 6.24
N LYS A 284 12.13 -20.17 4.91
CA LYS A 284 12.54 -19.12 3.95
C LYS A 284 11.55 -17.96 3.85
N SER A 285 10.37 -18.10 4.46
CA SER A 285 9.30 -17.08 4.50
C SER A 285 8.98 -16.60 5.92
N ALA A 286 9.88 -16.88 6.87
CA ALA A 286 9.71 -16.56 8.28
C ALA A 286 9.50 -15.06 8.51
N GLU A 287 10.25 -14.18 7.83
CA GLU A 287 10.12 -12.71 7.97
C GLU A 287 8.72 -12.22 7.53
N GLY A 288 8.23 -12.61 6.34
CA GLY A 288 6.88 -12.25 5.89
C GLY A 288 5.74 -12.86 6.71
N SER A 289 5.93 -14.07 7.25
CA SER A 289 4.93 -14.76 8.10
C SER A 289 4.85 -14.14 9.50
N LEU A 290 5.98 -13.73 10.08
CA LEU A 290 6.08 -12.96 11.33
C LEU A 290 5.35 -11.62 11.23
N ASP A 291 5.70 -10.85 10.20
CA ASP A 291 5.16 -9.51 10.02
C ASP A 291 3.64 -9.56 9.80
N THR A 292 3.15 -10.55 9.04
CA THR A 292 1.71 -10.73 8.79
C THR A 292 0.95 -11.18 10.05
N LEU A 293 1.45 -12.17 10.80
CA LEU A 293 0.68 -12.72 11.93
C LEU A 293 0.78 -11.89 13.21
N ILE A 294 1.96 -11.36 13.53
CA ILE A 294 2.18 -10.59 14.75
C ILE A 294 1.92 -9.10 14.51
N GLY A 295 2.25 -8.58 13.32
CA GLY A 295 2.05 -7.20 12.92
C GLY A 295 0.64 -6.89 12.42
N ASP A 296 0.08 -7.70 11.52
CA ASP A 296 -1.22 -7.41 10.88
C ASP A 296 -2.41 -8.13 11.53
N LEU A 297 -2.20 -9.35 12.04
CA LEU A 297 -3.30 -10.24 12.46
C LEU A 297 -3.33 -10.57 13.95
N ALA A 298 -2.46 -10.02 14.78
CA ALA A 298 -2.55 -10.22 16.23
C ALA A 298 -3.87 -9.64 16.79
N PRO A 299 -4.31 -10.05 18.00
CA PRO A 299 -5.46 -9.43 18.66
C PRO A 299 -5.25 -7.95 18.99
N ALA A 300 -4.00 -7.49 19.04
CA ALA A 300 -3.69 -6.06 19.00
C ALA A 300 -4.19 -5.43 17.68
N GLN A 301 -4.36 -4.13 17.68
CA GLN A 301 -4.50 -3.42 16.42
C GLN A 301 -3.20 -3.47 15.60
N VAL A 302 -3.31 -3.33 14.29
CA VAL A 302 -2.22 -3.47 13.33
C VAL A 302 -1.00 -2.60 13.72
N GLY A 303 0.20 -3.18 13.74
CA GLY A 303 1.48 -2.50 13.98
C GLY A 303 1.85 -2.17 15.42
N TYR A 304 0.92 -2.26 16.38
CA TYR A 304 1.20 -1.87 17.78
C TYR A 304 2.25 -2.76 18.45
N ASN A 305 2.24 -4.06 18.18
CA ASN A 305 3.21 -4.99 18.76
C ASN A 305 4.64 -4.65 18.34
N GLN A 306 4.86 -4.33 17.06
CA GLN A 306 6.19 -3.96 16.56
C GLN A 306 6.66 -2.60 17.13
N ILE A 307 5.78 -1.60 17.19
CA ILE A 307 6.14 -0.31 17.79
C ILE A 307 6.44 -0.46 19.30
N ASN A 308 5.62 -1.21 20.04
CA ASN A 308 5.76 -1.36 21.48
C ASN A 308 7.04 -2.12 21.86
N ALA A 309 7.34 -3.22 21.17
CA ALA A 309 8.56 -3.99 21.40
C ALA A 309 9.83 -3.15 21.17
N ASN A 310 9.76 -2.18 20.25
CA ASN A 310 10.91 -1.43 19.76
C ASN A 310 10.86 0.07 20.12
N ALA A 311 10.05 0.46 21.10
CA ALA A 311 9.79 1.86 21.42
C ALA A 311 11.07 2.67 21.69
N ASP A 312 11.99 2.12 22.48
CA ASP A 312 13.28 2.74 22.80
C ASP A 312 14.17 2.90 21.55
N LEU A 313 14.22 1.87 20.71
CA LEU A 313 15.05 1.85 19.50
C LEU A 313 14.55 2.91 18.50
N ILE A 314 13.22 2.97 18.33
CA ILE A 314 12.56 3.99 17.53
C ILE A 314 12.87 5.37 18.12
N ALA A 315 12.71 5.56 19.42
CA ALA A 315 12.94 6.86 20.07
C ALA A 315 14.37 7.38 19.93
N VAL A 316 15.39 6.51 20.01
CA VAL A 316 16.78 6.89 19.78
C VAL A 316 16.98 7.38 18.34
N ASN A 317 16.48 6.63 17.36
CA ASN A 317 16.64 6.98 15.94
C ASN A 317 15.83 8.20 15.53
N MET A 318 14.61 8.35 16.04
CA MET A 318 13.76 9.52 15.81
C MET A 318 14.39 10.80 16.36
N ARG A 319 14.98 10.74 17.56
CA ARG A 319 15.71 11.90 18.14
C ARG A 319 16.95 12.26 17.34
N ALA A 320 17.71 11.26 16.86
CA ALA A 320 18.86 11.50 16.01
C ALA A 320 18.46 12.12 14.66
N ALA A 321 17.40 11.61 14.03
CA ALA A 321 16.86 12.15 12.79
C ALA A 321 16.34 13.59 12.95
N ALA A 322 15.71 13.91 14.09
CA ALA A 322 15.13 15.24 14.33
C ALA A 322 16.18 16.36 14.43
N LYS A 323 17.47 16.02 14.58
CA LYS A 323 18.58 16.99 14.50
C LYS A 323 18.68 17.66 13.13
N TYR A 324 18.14 17.04 12.08
CA TYR A 324 18.10 17.58 10.71
C TYR A 324 16.88 18.47 10.45
N GLY A 325 16.05 18.70 11.47
CA GLY A 325 14.79 19.46 11.38
C GLY A 325 13.55 18.57 11.51
N PRO A 326 12.36 19.14 11.27
CA PRO A 326 11.09 18.40 11.36
C PRO A 326 11.07 17.18 10.44
N LEU A 327 10.56 16.07 10.96
CA LEU A 327 10.62 14.75 10.33
C LEU A 327 9.49 14.55 9.31
N THR A 328 9.82 13.86 8.23
CA THR A 328 8.86 13.22 7.33
C THR A 328 8.81 11.73 7.63
N LEU A 329 7.65 11.20 8.01
CA LEU A 329 7.48 9.77 8.24
C LEU A 329 6.76 9.16 7.04
N THR A 330 7.28 8.03 6.56
CA THR A 330 6.71 7.34 5.41
C THR A 330 6.75 5.83 5.57
N GLY A 331 5.89 5.14 4.84
CA GLY A 331 5.83 3.69 4.90
C GLY A 331 4.80 3.10 3.97
N HIS A 332 5.03 1.85 3.59
CA HIS A 332 4.16 1.05 2.75
C HIS A 332 3.58 -0.12 3.54
N SER A 333 2.32 -0.51 3.29
CA SER A 333 1.67 -1.63 3.99
C SER A 333 1.70 -1.43 5.52
N LEU A 334 2.05 -2.46 6.29
CA LEU A 334 2.31 -2.36 7.73
C LEU A 334 3.24 -1.19 8.09
N GLY A 335 4.26 -0.91 7.28
CA GLY A 335 5.19 0.21 7.47
C GLY A 335 4.46 1.56 7.47
N GLY A 336 3.39 1.70 6.69
CA GLY A 336 2.54 2.88 6.74
C GLY A 336 1.82 3.03 8.08
N ALA A 337 1.32 1.94 8.67
CA ALA A 337 0.71 1.98 10.00
C ALA A 337 1.75 2.27 11.08
N LEU A 338 2.95 1.71 10.98
CA LEU A 338 4.08 2.05 11.86
C LEU A 338 4.42 3.54 11.78
N ALA A 339 4.46 4.13 10.59
CA ALA A 339 4.70 5.56 10.39
C ALA A 339 3.60 6.42 11.05
N GLN A 340 2.33 6.01 10.94
CA GLN A 340 1.21 6.69 11.60
C GLN A 340 1.29 6.59 13.13
N ILE A 341 1.56 5.41 13.68
CA ILE A 341 1.71 5.21 15.13
C ILE A 341 2.95 5.94 15.66
N ALA A 342 4.05 5.97 14.90
CA ALA A 342 5.23 6.74 15.29
C ALA A 342 4.91 8.25 15.34
N ALA A 343 4.17 8.78 14.37
CA ALA A 343 3.75 10.17 14.39
C ALA A 343 2.94 10.53 15.64
N THR A 344 2.12 9.62 16.18
CA THR A 344 1.34 9.88 17.40
C THR A 344 2.21 10.00 18.64
N ARG A 345 3.41 9.39 18.64
CA ARG A 345 4.40 9.46 19.73
C ARG A 345 5.37 10.62 19.60
N PHE A 346 5.64 11.06 18.38
CA PHE A 346 6.64 12.08 18.04
C PHE A 346 6.02 13.30 17.35
N MET A 347 4.78 13.65 17.68
CA MET A 347 4.00 14.71 17.01
C MET A 347 4.76 16.03 16.92
N ALA A 348 5.44 16.44 17.99
CA ALA A 348 6.21 17.69 18.03
C ALA A 348 7.44 17.69 17.11
N GLN A 349 7.95 16.52 16.72
CA GLN A 349 9.05 16.37 15.78
C GLN A 349 8.57 16.08 14.36
N THR A 350 7.32 15.69 14.15
CA THR A 350 6.80 15.25 12.85
C THR A 350 6.13 16.39 12.10
N ARG A 351 6.63 16.70 10.89
CA ARG A 351 5.99 17.65 9.99
C ARG A 351 4.88 17.01 9.17
N GLN A 352 5.13 15.81 8.67
CA GLN A 352 4.21 15.13 7.78
C GLN A 352 4.35 13.60 7.84
N VAL A 353 3.24 12.94 7.49
CA VAL A 353 3.13 11.49 7.33
C VAL A 353 2.59 11.20 5.93
N VAL A 354 3.32 10.42 5.15
CA VAL A 354 2.89 10.01 3.81
C VAL A 354 2.90 8.48 3.73
N THR A 355 1.77 7.85 3.45
CA THR A 355 1.69 6.39 3.47
C THR A 355 1.14 5.81 2.18
N PHE A 356 1.60 4.61 1.83
CA PHE A 356 1.21 3.88 0.62
C PHE A 356 0.58 2.55 1.00
N GLN A 357 -0.66 2.29 0.59
CA GLN A 357 -1.38 1.04 0.90
C GLN A 357 -1.35 0.66 2.39
N SER A 358 -1.41 1.66 3.25
CA SER A 358 -1.35 1.47 4.69
C SER A 358 -2.70 1.00 5.23
N PRO A 359 -2.73 0.05 6.18
CA PRO A 359 -3.87 -0.09 7.06
C PRO A 359 -4.00 1.16 7.93
N ALA A 360 -5.20 1.39 8.43
CA ALA A 360 -5.48 2.43 9.41
C ALA A 360 -4.97 2.02 10.81
N ILE A 361 -5.04 2.94 11.78
CA ILE A 361 -4.59 2.73 13.16
C ILE A 361 -5.73 2.95 14.15
N ALA A 362 -5.44 2.86 15.45
CA ALA A 362 -6.43 3.05 16.50
C ALA A 362 -7.07 4.42 16.47
N LYS A 363 -8.39 4.44 16.63
CA LYS A 363 -9.17 5.69 16.69
C LYS A 363 -8.66 6.63 17.78
N ALA A 364 -8.26 6.08 18.93
CA ALA A 364 -7.72 6.85 20.04
C ALA A 364 -6.44 7.62 19.67
N ASP A 365 -5.59 7.06 18.80
CA ASP A 365 -4.36 7.69 18.34
C ASP A 365 -4.61 8.72 17.22
N VAL A 366 -5.58 8.43 16.33
CA VAL A 366 -6.10 9.42 15.37
C VAL A 366 -6.64 10.65 16.10
N ASP A 367 -7.42 10.45 17.15
CA ASP A 367 -8.03 11.52 17.95
C ASP A 367 -6.98 12.37 18.68
N LYS A 368 -5.89 11.76 19.15
CA LYS A 368 -4.75 12.49 19.73
C LYS A 368 -4.13 13.43 18.70
N VAL A 369 -3.86 12.97 17.48
CA VAL A 369 -3.27 13.80 16.42
C VAL A 369 -4.26 14.86 15.94
N ALA A 370 -5.56 14.55 15.84
CA ALA A 370 -6.58 15.54 15.51
C ALA A 370 -6.61 16.68 16.53
N LYS A 371 -6.59 16.34 17.83
CA LYS A 371 -6.52 17.33 18.91
C LYS A 371 -5.23 18.14 18.86
N TYR A 372 -4.09 17.49 18.60
CA TYR A 372 -2.81 18.17 18.44
C TYR A 372 -2.85 19.17 17.26
N ASN A 373 -3.33 18.74 16.10
CA ASN A 373 -3.43 19.58 14.91
C ASN A 373 -4.36 20.77 15.12
N ALA A 374 -5.51 20.59 15.78
CA ALA A 374 -6.42 21.68 16.12
C ALA A 374 -5.74 22.75 17.00
N ALA A 375 -4.82 22.35 17.89
CA ALA A 375 -4.09 23.27 18.76
C ALA A 375 -2.87 23.95 18.07
N HIS A 376 -2.36 23.40 16.97
CA HIS A 376 -1.11 23.86 16.32
C HIS A 376 -1.31 24.40 14.89
N GLY A 377 -2.52 24.32 14.34
CA GLY A 377 -2.85 24.85 13.01
C GLY A 377 -1.90 24.34 11.91
N ASN A 378 -1.28 25.27 11.18
CA ASN A 378 -0.34 24.94 10.10
C ASN A 378 0.96 24.25 10.54
N GLN A 379 1.26 24.26 11.85
CA GLN A 379 2.39 23.53 12.45
C GLN A 379 2.01 22.11 12.89
N GLY A 380 0.74 21.71 12.71
CA GLY A 380 0.30 20.34 12.94
C GLY A 380 0.92 19.34 11.96
N VAL A 381 0.70 18.06 12.26
CA VAL A 381 1.11 16.93 11.43
C VAL A 381 0.22 16.88 10.19
N ALA A 382 0.79 17.10 9.00
CA ALA A 382 0.09 16.93 7.74
C ALA A 382 0.11 15.45 7.30
N SER A 383 -1.03 14.88 6.94
CA SER A 383 -1.10 13.47 6.51
C SER A 383 -1.64 13.30 5.09
N ARG A 384 -1.00 12.43 4.31
CA ARG A 384 -1.41 12.06 2.95
C ARG A 384 -1.33 10.54 2.78
N HIS A 385 -2.42 9.94 2.30
CA HIS A 385 -2.54 8.50 2.16
C HIS A 385 -2.87 8.13 0.72
N TYR A 386 -2.12 7.18 0.17
CA TYR A 386 -2.25 6.74 -1.21
C TYR A 386 -2.68 5.28 -1.25
N ARG A 387 -3.74 4.98 -2.02
CA ARG A 387 -4.36 3.66 -2.07
C ARG A 387 -4.64 3.25 -3.50
N ILE A 388 -4.54 1.95 -3.77
CA ILE A 388 -5.11 1.34 -4.98
C ILE A 388 -6.41 0.65 -4.58
N ASP A 389 -7.50 0.99 -5.27
CA ASP A 389 -8.80 0.37 -5.09
C ASP A 389 -8.72 -1.14 -5.36
N GLY A 390 -9.37 -1.95 -4.53
CA GLY A 390 -9.27 -3.40 -4.59
C GLY A 390 -8.15 -4.00 -3.73
N ASP A 391 -7.24 -3.19 -3.19
CA ASP A 391 -6.34 -3.63 -2.11
C ASP A 391 -7.10 -3.65 -0.77
N VAL A 392 -7.05 -4.80 -0.09
CA VAL A 392 -7.71 -5.06 1.18
C VAL A 392 -6.91 -4.58 2.38
N VAL A 393 -5.60 -4.35 2.28
CA VAL A 393 -4.78 -3.93 3.42
C VAL A 393 -5.31 -2.63 4.05
N PRO A 394 -5.64 -1.57 3.26
CA PRO A 394 -6.25 -0.36 3.79
C PRO A 394 -7.59 -0.53 4.50
N THR A 395 -8.27 -1.69 4.41
CA THR A 395 -9.56 -1.95 5.07
C THR A 395 -9.44 -2.31 6.56
N SER A 396 -8.22 -2.53 7.06
CA SER A 396 -7.94 -2.86 8.46
C SER A 396 -7.70 -1.61 9.33
N GLY A 397 -7.86 -1.73 10.64
CA GLY A 397 -7.73 -0.61 11.59
C GLY A 397 -8.91 0.36 11.61
N ASP A 398 -8.93 1.30 12.56
CA ASP A 398 -10.12 2.13 12.84
C ASP A 398 -10.16 3.42 12.00
N GLY A 399 -9.04 4.14 11.90
CA GLY A 399 -8.94 5.36 11.08
C GLY A 399 -7.49 5.79 10.80
N ASP A 400 -7.31 6.56 9.74
CA ASP A 400 -6.03 7.15 9.37
C ASP A 400 -5.85 8.53 10.03
N LEU A 401 -4.61 8.99 10.12
CA LEU A 401 -4.32 10.33 10.65
C LEU A 401 -5.05 11.44 9.85
N PRO A 402 -5.47 12.56 10.47
CA PRO A 402 -6.23 13.61 9.79
C PRO A 402 -5.50 14.18 8.55
N GLY A 403 -6.13 14.07 7.38
CA GLY A 403 -5.46 14.44 6.12
C GLY A 403 -6.27 14.10 4.88
N SER A 404 -5.56 13.82 3.78
CA SER A 404 -6.14 13.45 2.49
C SER A 404 -5.87 12.01 2.10
N ILE A 405 -6.79 11.40 1.38
CA ILE A 405 -6.65 10.08 0.76
C ILE A 405 -6.83 10.23 -0.75
N THR A 406 -5.88 9.72 -1.53
CA THR A 406 -5.99 9.63 -2.98
C THR A 406 -6.05 8.16 -3.40
N TYR A 407 -7.12 7.80 -4.10
CA TYR A 407 -7.32 6.48 -4.66
C TYR A 407 -6.87 6.44 -6.13
N PHE A 408 -6.31 5.30 -6.53
CA PHE A 408 -6.00 4.94 -7.90
C PHE A 408 -6.60 3.58 -8.24
N ASP A 409 -6.86 3.34 -9.51
CA ASP A 409 -7.12 2.01 -10.05
C ASP A 409 -5.88 1.54 -10.82
N ARG A 410 -5.41 0.33 -10.50
CA ARG A 410 -4.35 -0.34 -11.27
C ARG A 410 -4.96 -1.02 -12.48
N VAL A 411 -4.42 -0.72 -13.66
CA VAL A 411 -4.80 -1.36 -14.93
C VAL A 411 -3.59 -2.02 -15.57
N SER A 412 -3.78 -3.16 -16.23
CA SER A 412 -2.69 -3.79 -16.99
C SER A 412 -3.17 -4.47 -18.26
N LYS A 413 -2.27 -4.60 -19.23
CA LYS A 413 -2.47 -5.30 -20.50
C LYS A 413 -1.18 -6.00 -20.92
N ALA A 414 -1.26 -6.92 -21.88
CA ALA A 414 -0.07 -7.52 -22.47
C ALA A 414 0.83 -6.43 -23.05
N LYS A 415 2.14 -6.52 -22.80
CA LYS A 415 3.12 -5.52 -23.23
C LYS A 415 3.07 -5.29 -24.73
N GLY A 416 3.03 -4.03 -25.15
CA GLY A 416 2.99 -3.62 -26.56
C GLY A 416 1.62 -3.78 -27.22
N SER A 417 0.58 -4.20 -26.49
CA SER A 417 -0.78 -4.25 -27.03
C SER A 417 -1.30 -2.84 -27.32
N ALA A 418 -1.83 -2.64 -28.53
CA ALA A 418 -2.44 -1.37 -28.94
C ALA A 418 -3.85 -1.14 -28.34
N GLY A 419 -4.46 -2.18 -27.78
CA GLY A 419 -5.81 -2.11 -27.22
C GLY A 419 -5.92 -1.24 -25.95
N PRO A 420 -7.14 -0.80 -25.61
CA PRO A 420 -7.41 -0.17 -24.32
C PRO A 420 -7.10 -1.13 -23.17
N TYR A 421 -6.98 -0.61 -21.95
CA TYR A 421 -6.90 -1.48 -20.79
C TYR A 421 -8.21 -2.26 -20.64
N PRO A 422 -8.19 -3.57 -20.39
CA PRO A 422 -9.41 -4.29 -20.12
C PRO A 422 -10.14 -3.68 -18.90
N PRO A 423 -11.48 -3.60 -18.91
CA PRO A 423 -12.22 -3.12 -17.76
C PRO A 423 -11.93 -3.99 -16.53
N ILE A 424 -12.10 -3.39 -15.35
CA ILE A 424 -11.86 -4.03 -14.07
C ILE A 424 -12.99 -5.02 -13.77
N THR A 425 -12.99 -6.19 -14.42
CA THR A 425 -13.98 -7.25 -14.14
C THR A 425 -13.38 -8.25 -13.17
N LEU A 426 -13.97 -8.43 -11.98
CA LEU A 426 -13.69 -9.63 -11.19
C LEU A 426 -14.58 -10.76 -11.68
N LYS A 427 -14.04 -11.98 -11.72
CA LYS A 427 -14.90 -13.15 -11.95
C LYS A 427 -15.74 -13.36 -10.70
N ALA A 428 -17.05 -13.60 -10.89
CA ALA A 428 -18.05 -13.68 -9.82
C ALA A 428 -17.78 -14.78 -8.76
N ASP A 429 -16.90 -15.72 -9.08
CA ASP A 429 -16.49 -16.87 -8.29
C ASP A 429 -15.10 -16.72 -7.63
N SER A 430 -14.30 -15.73 -8.03
CA SER A 430 -12.97 -15.53 -7.46
C SER A 430 -12.98 -14.41 -6.43
N LEU A 431 -12.70 -14.74 -5.17
CA LEU A 431 -11.85 -13.87 -4.34
C LEU A 431 -10.51 -13.81 -5.07
N ASP A 432 -10.41 -12.97 -6.11
CA ASP A 432 -9.20 -12.81 -6.89
C ASP A 432 -8.18 -12.06 -6.03
N LEU A 433 -7.57 -12.79 -5.09
CA LEU A 433 -6.48 -12.36 -4.25
C LEU A 433 -5.28 -11.91 -5.09
N THR A 434 -5.26 -12.20 -6.39
CA THR A 434 -4.27 -11.67 -7.33
C THR A 434 -4.40 -10.16 -7.47
N ARG A 435 -5.60 -9.57 -7.41
CA ARG A 435 -5.76 -8.10 -7.40
C ARG A 435 -5.33 -7.49 -6.08
N ALA A 436 -5.75 -8.08 -4.97
CA ALA A 436 -5.31 -7.65 -3.64
C ALA A 436 -3.77 -7.69 -3.57
N SER A 437 -3.13 -8.77 -4.01
CA SER A 437 -1.68 -8.92 -3.95
C SER A 437 -0.92 -8.08 -5.00
N SER A 438 -1.38 -8.02 -6.26
CA SER A 438 -0.70 -7.25 -7.32
C SER A 438 -0.85 -5.75 -7.11
N GLY A 439 -2.04 -5.28 -6.73
CA GLY A 439 -2.29 -3.88 -6.41
C GLY A 439 -1.53 -3.43 -5.16
N HIS A 440 -1.36 -4.31 -4.17
CA HIS A 440 -0.66 -3.97 -2.94
C HIS A 440 0.80 -3.56 -3.19
N VAL A 441 1.56 -4.34 -3.97
CA VAL A 441 3.01 -4.12 -4.14
C VAL A 441 3.38 -3.12 -5.25
N THR A 442 2.40 -2.44 -5.84
CA THR A 442 2.62 -1.55 -6.99
C THR A 442 3.12 -0.17 -6.55
N PRO A 443 4.22 0.37 -7.12
CA PRO A 443 4.62 1.76 -6.92
C PRO A 443 3.67 2.69 -7.70
N MET A 444 2.54 3.03 -7.09
CA MET A 444 1.41 3.70 -7.73
C MET A 444 1.75 5.09 -8.27
N LEU A 445 2.46 5.94 -7.53
CA LEU A 445 2.78 7.30 -7.98
C LEU A 445 3.83 7.28 -9.08
N SER A 446 4.82 6.39 -8.98
CA SER A 446 5.81 6.17 -10.04
C SER A 446 5.15 5.66 -11.33
N THR A 447 4.16 4.78 -11.19
CA THR A 447 3.40 4.23 -12.34
C THR A 447 2.48 5.29 -12.94
N TYR A 448 1.80 6.07 -12.12
CA TYR A 448 0.98 7.21 -12.55
C TYR A 448 1.80 8.27 -13.29
N LEU A 449 2.96 8.62 -12.76
CA LEU A 449 3.87 9.58 -13.37
C LEU A 449 4.36 9.12 -14.75
N ARG A 450 4.65 7.82 -14.92
CA ARG A 450 5.01 7.26 -16.24
C ARG A 450 3.87 7.30 -17.24
N GLY A 451 2.64 7.04 -16.78
CA GLY A 451 1.46 7.06 -17.64
C GLY A 451 1.10 8.46 -18.14
N ARG A 452 1.24 9.48 -17.29
CA ARG A 452 0.92 10.86 -17.65
C ARG A 452 2.07 11.58 -18.39
N GLY A 453 3.32 11.15 -18.15
CA GLY A 453 4.53 11.84 -18.60
C GLY A 453 5.15 12.73 -17.52
N ALA A 454 6.45 13.00 -17.66
CA ALA A 454 7.17 13.90 -16.76
C ALA A 454 7.12 15.34 -17.29
N HIS A 455 6.88 16.31 -16.41
CA HIS A 455 6.79 17.73 -16.76
C HIS A 455 8.06 18.53 -16.42
N ASP A 456 8.91 18.01 -15.53
CA ASP A 456 10.17 18.64 -15.13
C ASP A 456 11.32 17.61 -14.99
N ALA A 457 12.52 18.10 -14.68
CA ALA A 457 13.72 17.27 -14.54
C ALA A 457 13.64 16.28 -13.36
N ASP A 458 12.93 16.64 -12.28
CA ASP A 458 12.79 15.78 -11.10
C ASP A 458 11.93 14.58 -11.42
N GLN A 459 10.82 14.83 -12.12
CA GLN A 459 9.94 13.80 -12.60
C GLN A 459 10.58 12.94 -13.68
N GLN A 460 11.40 13.52 -14.56
CA GLN A 460 12.17 12.74 -15.54
C GLN A 460 13.11 11.76 -14.85
N THR A 461 13.78 12.18 -13.77
CA THR A 461 14.62 11.29 -12.96
C THR A 461 13.77 10.19 -12.31
N LEU A 462 12.62 10.50 -11.72
CA LEU A 462 11.71 9.49 -11.15
C LEU A 462 11.19 8.49 -12.20
N VAL A 463 10.81 8.96 -13.39
CA VAL A 463 10.35 8.10 -14.49
C VAL A 463 11.44 7.14 -14.95
N ARG A 464 12.66 7.66 -15.15
CA ARG A 464 13.82 6.91 -15.67
C ARG A 464 14.38 5.93 -14.65
N SER A 465 14.58 6.40 -13.42
CA SER A 465 15.39 5.76 -12.38
C SER A 465 14.57 5.27 -11.18
N GLY A 466 13.28 5.61 -11.09
CA GLY A 466 12.42 5.14 -10.01
C GLY A 466 11.94 3.69 -10.16
N LEU A 467 11.26 3.18 -9.13
CA LEU A 467 10.65 1.86 -9.03
C LEU A 467 9.67 1.62 -10.17
N ARG A 468 9.68 0.41 -10.72
CA ARG A 468 8.73 -0.07 -11.72
C ARG A 468 7.81 -1.11 -11.12
N ASP A 469 6.60 -1.23 -11.66
CA ASP A 469 5.70 -2.33 -11.30
C ASP A 469 6.33 -3.67 -11.74
N GLU A 470 6.29 -4.67 -10.86
CA GLU A 470 6.93 -5.98 -11.08
C GLU A 470 6.40 -6.67 -12.34
N ALA A 471 5.12 -6.49 -12.70
CA ALA A 471 4.54 -7.06 -13.91
C ALA A 471 5.14 -6.45 -15.20
N THR A 472 5.71 -5.25 -15.13
CA THR A 472 6.45 -4.67 -16.28
C THR A 472 7.82 -5.31 -16.50
N LEU A 473 8.33 -5.98 -15.47
CA LEU A 473 9.65 -6.63 -15.43
C LEU A 473 9.57 -8.16 -15.51
N ASP A 474 8.37 -8.74 -15.50
CA ASP A 474 8.16 -10.17 -15.63
C ASP A 474 8.80 -10.69 -16.93
N ALA A 475 9.78 -11.58 -16.79
CA ALA A 475 10.51 -12.13 -17.93
C ALA A 475 9.67 -13.08 -18.80
N LYS A 476 8.61 -13.68 -18.24
CA LYS A 476 7.75 -14.67 -18.90
C LYS A 476 6.52 -14.03 -19.52
N ALA A 477 5.91 -13.06 -18.83
CA ALA A 477 4.67 -12.44 -19.24
C ALA A 477 4.66 -10.93 -18.94
N PRO A 478 5.54 -10.14 -19.58
CA PRO A 478 5.63 -8.72 -19.30
C PRO A 478 4.33 -8.01 -19.68
N GLN A 479 3.91 -7.08 -18.83
CA GLN A 479 2.70 -6.28 -18.98
C GLN A 479 3.02 -4.80 -19.11
N ASP A 480 2.18 -4.07 -19.84
CA ASP A 480 2.09 -2.63 -19.68
C ASP A 480 1.14 -2.36 -18.52
N VAL A 481 1.59 -1.58 -17.53
CA VAL A 481 0.82 -1.26 -16.32
C VAL A 481 0.58 0.24 -16.27
N GLY A 482 -0.64 0.63 -15.94
CA GLY A 482 -1.05 2.02 -15.77
C GLY A 482 -1.77 2.25 -14.45
N MET A 483 -1.86 3.53 -14.06
CA MET A 483 -2.66 3.99 -12.93
C MET A 483 -3.65 5.04 -13.40
N VAL A 484 -4.90 4.87 -13.00
CA VAL A 484 -5.96 5.84 -13.29
C VAL A 484 -6.46 6.39 -11.97
N ALA A 485 -6.42 7.71 -11.78
CA ALA A 485 -6.97 8.31 -10.57
C ALA A 485 -8.43 7.88 -10.34
N ALA A 486 -8.76 7.57 -9.10
CA ALA A 486 -10.04 6.96 -8.71
C ALA A 486 -10.71 7.71 -7.55
N GLY A 487 -10.15 8.82 -7.09
CA GLY A 487 -10.83 9.77 -6.20
C GLY A 487 -9.92 10.43 -5.19
N ASN A 488 -10.37 11.57 -4.66
CA ASN A 488 -9.73 12.30 -3.57
C ASN A 488 -10.73 12.52 -2.44
N TYR A 489 -10.34 12.14 -1.22
CA TYR A 489 -11.16 12.15 -0.02
C TYR A 489 -10.40 12.80 1.13
N THR A 490 -11.12 13.31 2.12
CA THR A 490 -10.56 13.57 3.45
C THR A 490 -10.59 12.28 4.26
N THR A 491 -9.68 12.08 5.21
CA THR A 491 -9.73 10.88 6.07
C THR A 491 -11.00 10.78 6.92
N ALA A 492 -11.68 11.90 7.18
CA ALA A 492 -13.01 11.92 7.81
C ALA A 492 -14.15 11.35 6.93
N ASN A 493 -13.95 11.32 5.60
CA ASN A 493 -14.93 10.87 4.61
C ASN A 493 -14.36 9.70 3.79
N ASP A 494 -13.55 8.87 4.43
CA ASP A 494 -12.94 7.70 3.81
C ASP A 494 -14.04 6.67 3.44
N PRO A 495 -14.24 6.38 2.14
CA PRO A 495 -15.30 5.47 1.72
C PRO A 495 -14.90 4.00 1.93
N ARG A 496 -13.75 3.68 2.51
CA ARG A 496 -13.29 2.29 2.63
C ARG A 496 -14.31 1.38 3.32
N ILE A 497 -14.31 0.13 2.90
CA ILE A 497 -14.85 -0.96 3.70
C ILE A 497 -13.98 -1.05 4.95
N ASN A 498 -14.59 -1.05 6.14
CA ASN A 498 -13.88 -1.29 7.39
C ASN A 498 -14.17 -2.72 7.83
N ILE A 499 -13.15 -3.58 7.81
CA ILE A 499 -13.25 -4.98 8.23
C ILE A 499 -12.63 -5.23 9.60
N GLU A 500 -12.17 -4.22 10.33
CA GLU A 500 -11.42 -4.39 11.59
C GLU A 500 -12.21 -5.19 12.64
N ALA A 501 -13.49 -4.87 12.83
CA ALA A 501 -14.35 -5.62 13.75
C ALA A 501 -14.48 -7.10 13.35
N LYS A 502 -14.45 -7.40 12.04
CA LYS A 502 -14.50 -8.78 11.52
C LYS A 502 -13.13 -9.47 11.60
N ARG A 503 -12.03 -8.74 11.39
CA ARG A 503 -10.66 -9.23 11.59
C ARG A 503 -10.50 -9.75 13.01
N GLN A 504 -10.89 -8.94 14.01
CA GLN A 504 -10.78 -9.27 15.43
C GLN A 504 -11.67 -10.45 15.87
N THR A 505 -12.78 -10.70 15.17
CA THR A 505 -13.76 -11.72 15.57
C THR A 505 -13.69 -13.02 14.77
N THR A 506 -13.41 -12.97 13.47
CA THR A 506 -13.44 -14.14 12.59
C THR A 506 -12.03 -14.60 12.23
N SER A 507 -11.18 -13.71 11.70
CA SER A 507 -9.82 -14.07 11.28
C SER A 507 -8.95 -14.46 12.47
N VAL A 508 -8.97 -13.67 13.55
CA VAL A 508 -8.24 -13.99 14.79
C VAL A 508 -8.68 -15.31 15.40
N LYS A 509 -9.99 -15.63 15.37
CA LYS A 509 -10.49 -16.92 15.87
C LYS A 509 -10.04 -18.08 14.98
N ALA A 510 -10.09 -17.92 13.66
CA ALA A 510 -9.65 -18.94 12.72
C ALA A 510 -8.14 -19.21 12.87
N MET A 511 -7.31 -18.17 12.95
CA MET A 511 -5.87 -18.30 13.17
C MET A 511 -5.54 -18.98 14.51
N ARG A 512 -6.30 -18.65 15.57
CA ARG A 512 -6.17 -19.33 16.86
C ARG A 512 -6.56 -20.80 16.78
N ALA A 513 -7.68 -21.13 16.14
CA ALA A 513 -8.13 -22.51 15.96
C ALA A 513 -7.14 -23.34 15.13
N ALA A 514 -6.43 -22.70 14.20
CA ALA A 514 -5.38 -23.32 13.40
C ALA A 514 -4.00 -23.41 14.10
N GLY A 515 -3.86 -22.91 15.33
CA GLY A 515 -2.59 -22.94 16.09
C GLY A 515 -1.50 -21.98 15.57
N LEU A 516 -1.80 -21.14 14.58
CA LEU A 516 -0.78 -20.38 13.84
C LEU A 516 -0.05 -19.33 14.68
N TYR A 517 -0.70 -18.76 15.70
CA TYR A 517 -0.03 -17.85 16.63
C TYR A 517 1.00 -18.57 17.49
N GLN A 518 0.71 -19.81 17.90
CA GLN A 518 1.64 -20.62 18.68
C GLN A 518 2.86 -20.95 17.83
N ASP A 519 2.64 -21.46 16.61
CA ASP A 519 3.72 -21.80 15.65
C ASP A 519 4.67 -20.60 15.43
N VAL A 520 4.12 -19.40 15.14
CA VAL A 520 4.95 -18.22 14.89
C VAL A 520 5.63 -17.70 16.14
N PHE A 521 4.96 -17.71 17.29
CA PHE A 521 5.57 -17.28 18.55
C PHE A 521 6.73 -18.20 18.92
N GLU A 522 6.52 -19.50 18.94
CA GLU A 522 7.53 -20.51 19.31
C GLU A 522 8.71 -20.53 18.33
N ALA A 523 8.46 -20.34 17.03
CA ALA A 523 9.53 -20.27 16.04
C ALA A 523 10.47 -19.05 16.22
N ASN A 524 10.02 -18.00 16.91
CA ASN A 524 10.72 -16.71 16.93
C ASN A 524 11.12 -16.21 18.32
N ILE A 525 10.56 -16.78 19.38
CA ILE A 525 10.80 -16.32 20.75
C ILE A 525 12.28 -16.46 21.15
N ALA A 526 12.98 -17.50 20.71
CA ALA A 526 14.41 -17.67 20.97
C ALA A 526 15.25 -16.54 20.35
N TYR A 527 14.97 -16.19 19.09
CA TYR A 527 15.65 -15.08 18.41
C TYR A 527 15.36 -13.74 19.12
N ASN A 528 14.10 -13.46 19.42
CA ASN A 528 13.71 -12.20 20.07
C ASN A 528 14.24 -12.07 21.49
N THR A 529 14.29 -13.16 22.26
CA THR A 529 14.87 -13.17 23.61
C THR A 529 16.37 -12.92 23.58
N MET A 530 17.08 -13.57 22.64
CA MET A 530 18.51 -13.34 22.45
C MET A 530 18.79 -11.90 21.99
N LEU A 531 18.03 -11.42 21.00
CA LEU A 531 18.16 -10.04 20.50
C LEU A 531 17.91 -9.03 21.62
N ALA A 532 16.84 -9.17 22.40
CA ALA A 532 16.55 -8.29 23.53
C ALA A 532 17.71 -8.22 24.52
N SER A 533 18.35 -9.35 24.81
CA SER A 533 19.50 -9.41 25.73
C SER A 533 20.74 -8.71 25.16
N VAL A 534 21.00 -8.85 23.85
CA VAL A 534 22.08 -8.14 23.16
C VAL A 534 21.78 -6.64 23.05
N GLU A 535 20.53 -6.24 22.81
CA GLU A 535 20.12 -4.84 22.80
C GLU A 535 20.38 -4.14 24.16
N GLN A 536 20.23 -4.84 25.29
CA GLN A 536 20.58 -4.27 26.59
C GLN A 536 22.07 -3.94 26.69
N LEU A 537 22.95 -4.77 26.11
CA LEU A 537 24.38 -4.47 26.03
C LEU A 537 24.66 -3.28 25.12
N ALA A 538 23.90 -3.12 24.03
CA ALA A 538 24.02 -1.97 23.13
C ALA A 538 23.54 -0.66 23.79
N LYS A 539 22.54 -0.75 24.68
CA LYS A 539 22.05 0.40 25.46
C LYS A 539 23.00 0.83 26.56
N ASP A 540 23.78 -0.08 27.13
CA ASP A 540 24.66 0.21 28.26
C ASP A 540 25.87 1.05 27.82
N PRO A 541 25.95 2.34 28.20
CA PRO A 541 27.02 3.22 27.75
C PRO A 541 28.41 2.81 28.25
N GLN A 542 28.51 2.01 29.31
CA GLN A 542 29.79 1.49 29.80
C GLN A 542 30.31 0.37 28.90
N VAL A 543 29.42 -0.39 28.29
CA VAL A 543 29.73 -1.54 27.43
C VAL A 543 29.84 -1.10 25.97
N SER A 544 28.89 -0.30 25.50
CA SER A 544 28.70 -0.01 24.07
C SER A 544 29.36 1.25 23.56
N LYS A 545 30.15 1.95 24.40
CA LYS A 545 30.94 3.13 24.00
C LYS A 545 31.75 2.92 22.71
N THR A 546 32.20 1.70 22.48
CA THR A 546 32.82 1.28 21.21
C THR A 546 32.23 -0.02 20.72
N TYR A 547 32.21 -0.24 19.41
CA TYR A 547 31.79 -1.50 18.83
C TYR A 547 32.60 -2.70 19.35
N ALA A 548 33.91 -2.52 19.58
CA ALA A 548 34.78 -3.59 20.10
C ALA A 548 34.38 -4.03 21.52
N GLY A 549 34.08 -3.07 22.39
CA GLY A 549 33.58 -3.34 23.75
C GLY A 549 32.24 -4.07 23.73
N PHE A 550 31.28 -3.55 22.96
CA PHE A 550 29.98 -4.18 22.75
C PHE A 550 30.12 -5.61 22.21
N ARG A 551 30.90 -5.82 21.15
CA ARG A 551 31.10 -7.14 20.53
C ARG A 551 31.67 -8.14 21.52
N THR A 552 32.62 -7.72 22.36
CA THR A 552 33.24 -8.59 23.37
C THR A 552 32.21 -9.06 24.40
N ALA A 553 31.39 -8.14 24.92
CA ALA A 553 30.31 -8.47 25.85
C ALA A 553 29.24 -9.37 25.20
N ALA A 554 28.85 -9.06 23.96
CA ALA A 554 27.85 -9.83 23.22
C ALA A 554 28.32 -11.24 22.89
N VAL A 555 29.58 -11.44 22.47
CA VAL A 555 30.16 -12.78 22.24
C VAL A 555 30.20 -13.59 23.54
N LYS A 556 30.55 -12.96 24.67
CA LYS A 556 30.50 -13.63 25.98
C LYS A 556 29.08 -14.07 26.34
N LEU A 557 28.08 -13.20 26.14
CA LEU A 557 26.66 -13.54 26.36
C LEU A 557 26.22 -14.71 25.45
N LEU A 558 26.57 -14.65 24.16
CA LEU A 558 26.27 -15.69 23.18
C LEU A 558 26.93 -17.04 23.51
N GLY A 559 28.08 -17.05 24.20
CA GLY A 559 28.76 -18.28 24.63
C GLY A 559 28.33 -18.82 25.99
N GLY A 560 27.73 -17.99 26.86
CA GLY A 560 27.62 -18.27 28.29
C GLY A 560 26.37 -19.01 28.78
N THR A 561 25.24 -18.94 28.07
CA THR A 561 23.96 -19.44 28.62
C THR A 561 23.15 -20.23 27.60
N SER A 562 22.65 -21.42 27.95
CA SER A 562 21.72 -22.21 27.11
C SER A 562 20.30 -21.68 27.12
N ARG A 563 19.89 -21.03 28.23
CA ARG A 563 18.56 -20.43 28.42
C ARG A 563 18.65 -18.98 28.86
N LEU A 564 17.74 -18.15 28.37
CA LEU A 564 17.62 -16.74 28.78
C LEU A 564 16.21 -16.46 29.29
N PRO A 565 16.04 -15.57 30.28
CA PRO A 565 14.72 -15.20 30.76
C PRO A 565 13.92 -14.53 29.64
N MET A 566 12.65 -14.94 29.47
CA MET A 566 11.73 -14.27 28.58
C MET A 566 11.48 -12.83 29.07
N ASN A 567 11.54 -11.84 28.19
CA ASN A 567 11.28 -10.46 28.57
C ASN A 567 9.76 -10.22 28.80
N GLU A 568 9.42 -9.16 29.54
CA GLU A 568 8.03 -8.88 29.90
C GLU A 568 7.12 -8.61 28.69
N PHE A 569 7.64 -7.99 27.64
CA PHE A 569 6.86 -7.78 26.42
C PHE A 569 6.45 -9.12 25.78
N ASP A 570 7.37 -10.08 25.68
CA ASP A 570 7.10 -11.38 25.07
C ASP A 570 6.12 -12.21 25.91
N LYS A 571 6.18 -12.09 27.25
CA LYS A 571 5.18 -12.69 28.15
C LYS A 571 3.78 -12.11 27.90
N GLN A 572 3.69 -10.78 27.81
CA GLN A 572 2.42 -10.09 27.52
C GLN A 572 1.91 -10.44 26.12
N LEU A 573 2.79 -10.55 25.13
CA LEU A 573 2.44 -10.96 23.78
C LEU A 573 1.85 -12.38 23.78
N GLY A 574 2.50 -13.34 24.46
CA GLY A 574 1.96 -14.70 24.58
C GLY A 574 0.58 -14.75 25.24
N GLN A 575 0.37 -13.96 26.30
CA GLN A 575 -0.95 -13.80 26.94
C GLN A 575 -1.98 -13.20 26.00
N GLN A 576 -1.62 -12.15 25.26
CA GLN A 576 -2.48 -11.46 24.31
C GLN A 576 -2.91 -12.38 23.15
N LEU A 577 -1.98 -13.18 22.62
CA LEU A 577 -2.25 -14.19 21.61
C LEU A 577 -3.12 -15.33 22.13
N LYS A 578 -3.27 -15.45 23.46
CA LYS A 578 -3.93 -16.55 24.18
C LYS A 578 -3.29 -17.88 23.85
N LEU A 579 -1.95 -17.94 23.94
CA LEU A 579 -1.23 -19.20 23.81
C LEU A 579 -1.70 -20.19 24.88
N PRO A 580 -1.81 -21.49 24.57
CA PRO A 580 -2.25 -22.48 25.54
C PRO A 580 -1.33 -22.46 26.75
N THR A 581 -1.88 -22.64 27.95
CA THR A 581 -1.11 -22.81 29.19
C THR A 581 -0.83 -24.26 29.53
N THR A 582 -1.62 -25.17 28.95
CA THR A 582 -1.49 -26.62 29.11
C THR A 582 -1.68 -27.30 27.78
N GLU A 583 -1.03 -28.45 27.58
CA GLU A 583 -1.19 -29.29 26.39
C GLU A 583 -1.26 -30.77 26.77
N SER A 584 -1.85 -31.59 25.90
CA SER A 584 -1.89 -33.03 26.10
C SER A 584 -0.51 -33.65 25.94
N ASP A 585 -0.10 -34.44 26.93
CA ASP A 585 1.16 -35.17 26.90
C ASP A 585 1.01 -36.47 26.08
N TYR A 586 1.11 -36.32 24.76
CA TYR A 586 1.05 -37.43 23.82
C TYR A 586 2.20 -38.43 23.98
N ARG A 587 3.28 -38.08 24.70
CA ARG A 587 4.43 -38.97 24.92
C ARG A 587 4.20 -39.92 26.10
N HIS A 588 3.28 -39.60 27.00
CA HIS A 588 2.97 -40.41 28.18
C HIS A 588 1.48 -40.76 28.27
N PRO A 589 0.93 -41.57 27.34
CA PRO A 589 -0.47 -41.99 27.40
C PRO A 589 -0.73 -42.86 28.64
N MET A 590 -1.81 -42.57 29.36
CA MET A 590 -2.36 -43.45 30.39
C MET A 590 -3.36 -44.42 29.75
N MET A 591 -3.04 -45.71 29.79
CA MET A 591 -3.93 -46.75 29.29
C MET A 591 -5.14 -46.90 30.22
N THR A 592 -6.35 -46.78 29.67
CA THR A 592 -7.57 -47.12 30.39
C THR A 592 -7.92 -48.58 30.09
N GLY A 593 -8.28 -49.36 31.11
CA GLY A 593 -8.45 -50.82 30.98
C GLY A 593 -9.44 -51.28 29.90
N PHE A 594 -10.36 -50.42 29.46
CA PHE A 594 -11.33 -50.70 28.39
C PHE A 594 -11.71 -49.43 27.57
N GLY A 595 -10.75 -48.57 27.21
CA GLY A 595 -11.05 -47.35 26.46
C GLY A 595 -9.86 -46.74 25.70
N PRO A 596 -10.08 -45.64 24.96
CA PRO A 596 -8.98 -44.89 24.34
C PRO A 596 -8.00 -44.39 25.42
N PRO A 597 -6.70 -44.25 25.08
CA PRO A 597 -5.70 -43.72 26.00
C PRO A 597 -6.09 -42.30 26.45
N ILE A 598 -5.97 -42.05 27.75
CA ILE A 598 -6.08 -40.70 28.31
C ILE A 598 -4.70 -40.06 28.26
N TYR A 599 -4.60 -38.87 27.69
CA TYR A 599 -3.37 -38.10 27.67
C TYR A 599 -3.41 -37.09 28.81
N PRO A 600 -2.53 -37.18 29.84
CA PRO A 600 -2.48 -36.18 30.89
C PRO A 600 -2.19 -34.80 30.31
N LEU A 601 -2.67 -33.76 30.98
CA LEU A 601 -2.23 -32.40 30.68
C LEU A 601 -0.87 -32.16 31.32
N LYS A 602 0.03 -31.52 30.56
CA LYS A 602 1.27 -30.93 31.06
C LYS A 602 1.30 -29.43 30.77
N ASP A 603 2.25 -28.72 31.37
CA ASP A 603 2.52 -27.33 31.01
C ASP A 603 2.84 -27.23 29.51
N SER A 604 2.33 -26.19 28.87
CA SER A 604 2.65 -25.93 27.47
C SER A 604 4.07 -25.40 27.31
N ALA A 605 4.61 -25.46 26.09
CA ALA A 605 5.90 -24.85 25.77
C ALA A 605 5.98 -23.37 26.16
N PHE A 606 4.88 -22.60 26.02
CA PHE A 606 4.83 -21.21 26.46
C PHE A 606 5.04 -21.06 27.98
N VAL A 607 4.39 -21.89 28.80
CA VAL A 607 4.55 -21.86 30.26
C VAL A 607 5.95 -22.30 30.67
N GLU A 608 6.45 -23.39 30.07
CA GLU A 608 7.82 -23.86 30.30
C GLU A 608 8.86 -22.77 29.99
N MET A 609 8.71 -22.06 28.86
CA MET A 609 9.60 -20.95 28.48
C MET A 609 9.44 -19.71 29.37
N ARG A 610 8.21 -19.38 29.77
CA ARG A 610 7.90 -18.22 30.62
C ARG A 610 8.55 -18.37 32.00
N ASP A 611 8.48 -19.55 32.58
CA ASP A 611 8.88 -19.81 33.97
C ASP A 611 10.31 -20.36 34.06
N GLY A 612 10.72 -21.20 33.10
CA GLY A 612 12.04 -21.84 33.06
C GLY A 612 13.07 -21.17 32.14
N GLY A 613 12.68 -20.11 31.43
CA GLY A 613 13.51 -19.43 30.44
C GLY A 613 13.47 -20.06 29.05
N VAL A 614 13.77 -19.25 28.04
CA VAL A 614 13.76 -19.60 26.63
C VAL A 614 15.10 -20.24 26.25
N GLU A 615 15.06 -21.44 25.70
CA GLU A 615 16.25 -22.08 25.14
C GLU A 615 16.74 -21.34 23.90
N ILE A 616 18.05 -21.13 23.79
CA ILE A 616 18.68 -20.39 22.71
C ILE A 616 19.51 -21.35 21.83
N PRO A 617 18.95 -21.80 20.68
CA PRO A 617 19.66 -22.71 19.77
C PRO A 617 20.93 -22.10 19.19
N ASN A 618 21.90 -22.95 18.84
CA ASN A 618 23.16 -22.50 18.22
C ASN A 618 22.95 -21.73 16.92
N ALA A 619 21.93 -22.10 16.12
CA ALA A 619 21.57 -21.39 14.90
C ALA A 619 21.17 -19.92 15.18
N VAL A 620 20.38 -19.69 16.24
CA VAL A 620 19.99 -18.34 16.67
C VAL A 620 21.21 -17.53 17.12
N ARG A 621 22.13 -18.16 17.87
CA ARG A 621 23.37 -17.50 18.30
C ARG A 621 24.21 -17.06 17.11
N ALA A 622 24.40 -17.95 16.13
CA ALA A 622 25.16 -17.66 14.91
C ALA A 622 24.50 -16.52 14.12
N GLN A 623 23.17 -16.53 14.02
CA GLN A 623 22.42 -15.47 13.34
C GLN A 623 22.60 -14.11 14.02
N ILE A 624 22.51 -14.04 15.37
CA ILE A 624 22.71 -12.80 16.13
C ILE A 624 24.17 -12.34 16.06
N LEU A 625 25.13 -13.26 16.10
CA LEU A 625 26.56 -12.96 15.98
C LEU A 625 26.88 -12.22 14.68
N LEU A 626 26.29 -12.65 13.56
CA LEU A 626 26.44 -11.99 12.25
C LEU A 626 25.79 -10.60 12.21
N ARG A 627 24.79 -10.34 13.05
CA ARG A 627 24.04 -9.07 13.10
C ARG A 627 24.57 -8.08 14.15
N LEU A 628 25.60 -8.42 14.92
CA LEU A 628 26.14 -7.51 15.94
C LEU A 628 26.50 -6.10 15.42
N PRO A 629 27.16 -5.93 14.24
CA PRO A 629 27.40 -4.59 13.69
C PRO A 629 26.10 -3.80 13.52
N THR A 630 25.10 -4.41 12.88
CA THR A 630 23.79 -3.79 12.63
C THR A 630 23.06 -3.45 13.93
N VAL A 631 23.12 -4.32 14.94
CA VAL A 631 22.49 -4.04 16.25
C VAL A 631 23.16 -2.85 16.93
N TRP A 632 24.50 -2.80 16.95
CA TRP A 632 25.23 -1.68 17.54
C TRP A 632 24.93 -0.36 16.80
N ASP A 633 25.03 -0.36 15.47
CA ASP A 633 24.73 0.82 14.65
C ASP A 633 23.28 1.30 14.83
N SER A 634 22.34 0.39 15.07
CA SER A 634 20.92 0.69 15.32
C SER A 634 20.71 1.49 16.61
N TRP A 635 21.52 1.23 17.64
CA TRP A 635 21.48 1.91 18.94
C TRP A 635 22.38 3.16 19.02
N HIS A 636 23.33 3.31 18.11
CA HIS A 636 24.25 4.44 18.03
C HIS A 636 24.15 5.18 16.70
N PRO A 637 23.02 5.85 16.42
CA PRO A 637 22.85 6.58 15.17
C PRO A 637 23.86 7.72 14.96
N GLU A 638 24.44 8.25 16.03
CA GLU A 638 25.49 9.28 15.99
C GLU A 638 26.87 8.78 15.55
N SER A 639 27.15 7.48 15.65
CA SER A 639 28.43 6.91 15.19
C SER A 639 28.39 6.47 13.73
N ARG A 640 27.26 6.69 13.05
CA ARG A 640 27.12 6.38 11.62
C ARG A 640 27.89 7.43 10.80
N PRO A 641 28.66 7.01 9.79
CA PRO A 641 29.44 7.90 8.94
C PRO A 641 28.57 8.84 8.09
#